data_AF-A0A9W9QQT2-F1
#
_entry.id   AF-A0A9W9QQT2-F1
#
_cell.length_a   1.000
_cell.length_b   1.000
_cell.length_c   1.000
_cell.angle_alpha   90.00
_cell.angle_beta   90.00
_cell.angle_gamma   90.00
#
_symmetry.space_group_name_H-M   'P 1'
#
loop_
_entity.id
_entity.type
_entity.pdbx_description
1 polymer ?
#
loop_
_entity_poly.entity_id
_entity_poly.type
_entity_poly.pdbx_seq_one_letter_code
_entity_poly.pdbx_strand_id
1 'polypeptide(L)'
;MSSANDAVFVRRNNQVQDAIDSQNMKQALQLIEKRIKKGESTHFLKATQQVWKAHILFSHTDEAHKKRGVEETLQLCKAEPAISDLDSLDILHRTLQKMNEHTELRSAIWEKAAKAKPHDQDLQLRWFSLGFEAADWKTAQKAAMSLQKNFPRERKYYFWAIFLCHLVSQDPTSSEMDRKLFGTLAYRMISKAAADVPSDQTQLLSAPRALQTSEDLFFLLRIYKCQERWTESVQILNSENVGLGSRIANNDRFFMLEKVHCLGSAGLWQDALAYSKSLLTVPDNENGRQALKERDDWKIWNLLIAVPRSLPEEKGLVSDIQQHIEKFIAFDPTSRNAHIALMDVMLTGLKQGERTEDDLVSACHTYFDANKSKLHAFMDLRGIMETRDAAVVDRITNYCVESVQETPDNVIPLINAYKLRYHAQISGKTHSSKSSAEGLVKKCIELYNACSPQIPKMGTDEQGDAAAMESRPVDDFCIIAAMTLITFNETGEPSSRISKTALIRAAGLLEQLLVKSPHHSGAILVLIRIYLLLGAGSIALKMFGRLSIKQIQYDSGPPIEGADYKDFDPQAAFVKALDFYRSATITVGHHMSKGLNDGSYVNLEDTVALRDQLRDSVSRRMWALDVRRMQRLTKGEHLSFHEDVAQTASPIHDNRTYDAFPNFDRFDQPTLEQYLRPGPLPKETWLSAARVTDRLFSVLKSISLQKPVDLSLELPAIGDLSLSETESDQTVAEKDVAKVHAELLKVAHFMAGSKSYTTVQIEGVLGLMEDWLKSKKETLALDDNKKSTLLSETAIEFASATPGAPTWEYFHTIWTLVETLQAIQKVVDLDSRKAIKTTKLPTEQMKRVQTLVSEVFEAVRSNTRALKQGLAETATLSTLIDLVNQGDPTDEYEKPLQDVLSSMTDESTLEVFCGELRESWEEALDGVLAVKL
;
A
#
# COMPACT_ATOMS: atom_id res chain seq x y z
N MET A 1 54.54 17.56 25.95
CA MET A 1 53.60 18.37 26.77
C MET A 1 52.19 18.47 26.14
N SER A 2 51.75 17.53 25.28
CA SER A 2 50.44 17.60 24.59
C SER A 2 49.31 16.85 25.33
N SER A 3 49.57 15.67 25.91
CA SER A 3 48.51 14.81 26.44
C SER A 3 47.74 15.36 27.67
N ALA A 4 48.41 16.14 28.53
CA ALA A 4 47.77 16.70 29.72
C ALA A 4 46.83 17.88 29.41
N ASN A 5 47.13 18.64 28.36
CA ASN A 5 46.25 19.72 27.91
C ASN A 5 45.00 19.15 27.24
N ASP A 6 45.13 18.11 26.41
CA ASP A 6 44.00 17.45 25.75
C ASP A 6 43.00 16.84 26.76
N ALA A 7 43.49 16.17 27.82
CA ALA A 7 42.62 15.64 28.88
C ALA A 7 41.84 16.72 29.63
N VAL A 8 42.46 17.90 29.85
CA VAL A 8 41.81 19.05 30.48
C VAL A 8 40.75 19.65 29.56
N PHE A 9 41.00 19.72 28.25
CA PHE A 9 40.03 20.18 27.25
C PHE A 9 38.84 19.24 27.13
N VAL A 10 39.05 17.92 27.10
CA VAL A 10 37.97 16.92 27.04
C VAL A 10 37.08 16.98 28.29
N ARG A 11 37.67 17.00 29.49
CA ARG A 11 36.91 17.12 30.76
C ARG A 11 36.06 18.40 30.78
N ARG A 12 36.63 19.48 30.26
CA ARG A 12 35.96 20.76 30.10
C ARG A 12 34.80 20.64 29.09
N ASN A 13 34.98 20.05 27.93
CA ASN A 13 33.90 19.87 26.95
C ASN A 13 32.74 19.05 27.53
N ASN A 14 33.03 17.99 28.29
CA ASN A 14 32.01 17.20 28.98
C ASN A 14 31.17 18.04 29.95
N GLN A 15 31.77 18.94 30.73
CA GLN A 15 31.00 19.82 31.64
C GLN A 15 29.99 20.73 30.92
N VAL A 16 30.30 21.13 29.69
CA VAL A 16 29.36 21.94 28.89
C VAL A 16 28.29 21.04 28.29
N GLN A 17 28.65 19.83 27.85
CA GLN A 17 27.71 18.83 27.35
C GLN A 17 26.72 18.41 28.45
N ASP A 18 27.19 18.08 29.65
CA ASP A 18 26.36 17.73 30.81
C ASP A 18 25.35 18.84 31.14
N ALA A 19 25.74 20.12 30.99
CA ALA A 19 24.87 21.26 31.21
C ALA A 19 23.82 21.43 30.10
N ILE A 20 24.16 21.10 28.85
CA ILE A 20 23.20 21.05 27.72
C ILE A 20 22.21 19.90 27.95
N ASP A 21 22.70 18.72 28.31
CA ASP A 21 21.89 17.51 28.52
C ASP A 21 20.94 17.68 29.72
N SER A 22 21.36 18.42 30.75
CA SER A 22 20.53 18.83 31.88
C SER A 22 19.55 19.98 31.56
N GLN A 23 19.44 20.40 30.30
CA GLN A 23 18.66 21.55 29.82
C GLN A 23 18.98 22.91 30.48
N ASN A 24 20.14 23.04 31.14
CA ASN A 24 20.55 24.28 31.80
C ASN A 24 21.38 25.17 30.86
N MET A 25 20.70 25.75 29.86
CA MET A 25 21.32 26.55 28.79
C MET A 25 22.05 27.80 29.31
N LYS A 26 21.61 28.38 30.43
CA LYS A 26 22.27 29.55 31.05
C LYS A 26 23.65 29.18 31.61
N GLN A 27 23.74 28.05 32.31
CA GLN A 27 25.00 27.55 32.84
C GLN A 27 25.95 27.16 31.71
N ALA A 28 25.45 26.48 30.67
CA ALA A 28 26.24 26.12 29.50
C ALA A 28 26.84 27.35 28.80
N LEU A 29 26.05 28.41 28.60
CA LEU A 29 26.48 29.66 27.99
C LEU A 29 27.56 30.37 28.84
N GLN A 30 27.40 30.44 30.17
CA GLN A 30 28.40 31.03 31.06
C GLN A 30 29.73 30.27 31.04
N LEU A 31 29.68 28.93 30.97
CA LEU A 31 30.89 28.10 30.90
C LEU A 31 31.67 28.35 29.61
N ILE A 32 30.99 28.50 28.47
CA ILE A 32 31.62 28.80 27.18
C ILE A 32 32.16 30.23 27.15
N GLU A 33 31.38 31.22 27.58
CA GLU A 33 31.85 32.61 27.59
C GLU A 33 33.08 32.79 28.49
N LYS A 34 33.13 32.07 29.60
CA LYS A 34 34.30 32.04 30.49
C LYS A 34 35.52 31.44 29.80
N ARG A 35 35.37 30.50 28.86
CA ARG A 35 36.48 29.94 28.07
C ARG A 35 36.95 30.88 26.99
N ILE A 36 36.02 31.47 26.25
CA ILE A 36 36.34 32.47 25.22
C ILE A 36 37.12 33.63 25.85
N LYS A 37 36.71 34.10 27.04
CA LYS A 37 37.40 35.16 27.81
C LYS A 37 38.78 34.75 28.32
N LYS A 38 39.04 33.46 28.54
CA LYS A 38 40.33 32.93 29.04
C LYS A 38 41.38 32.73 27.94
N GLY A 39 41.04 32.95 26.67
CA GLY A 39 42.00 33.03 25.58
C GLY A 39 42.64 31.69 25.19
N GLU A 40 41.91 30.58 25.25
CA GLU A 40 42.35 29.29 24.72
C GLU A 40 42.51 29.41 23.17
N SER A 41 43.75 29.60 22.69
CA SER A 41 44.02 30.31 21.43
C SER A 41 44.31 29.45 20.20
N THR A 42 44.04 28.14 20.22
CA THR A 42 44.14 27.36 18.97
C THR A 42 42.96 27.71 18.07
N HIS A 43 43.21 28.01 16.79
CA HIS A 43 42.15 28.38 15.83
C HIS A 43 40.97 27.38 15.82
N PHE A 44 41.28 26.09 15.97
CA PHE A 44 40.33 24.99 16.12
C PHE A 44 39.42 25.09 17.35
N LEU A 45 40.00 25.36 18.54
CA LEU A 45 39.26 25.49 19.80
C LEU A 45 38.37 26.73 19.82
N LYS A 46 38.78 27.80 19.14
CA LYS A 46 37.96 29.00 19.00
C LYS A 46 36.72 28.73 18.14
N ALA A 47 36.88 27.98 17.05
CA ALA A 47 35.76 27.61 16.17
C ALA A 47 34.76 26.69 16.87
N THR A 48 35.22 25.62 17.55
CA THR A 48 34.35 24.71 18.32
C THR A 48 33.56 25.47 19.40
N GLN A 49 34.21 26.35 20.17
CA GLN A 49 33.56 27.15 21.20
C GLN A 49 32.50 28.11 20.64
N GLN A 50 32.76 28.73 19.49
CA GLN A 50 31.79 29.61 18.83
C GLN A 50 30.58 28.84 18.29
N VAL A 51 30.80 27.65 17.73
CA VAL A 51 29.72 26.75 17.29
C VAL A 51 28.83 26.34 18.47
N TRP A 52 29.43 25.93 19.58
CA TRP A 52 28.68 25.57 20.78
C TRP A 52 27.88 26.74 21.34
N LYS A 53 28.48 27.94 21.36
CA LYS A 53 27.78 29.18 21.77
C LYS A 53 26.56 29.44 20.89
N ALA A 54 26.71 29.34 19.56
CA ALA A 54 25.61 29.54 18.63
C ALA A 54 24.50 28.49 18.83
N HIS A 55 24.85 27.22 19.04
CA HIS A 55 23.89 26.14 19.32
C HIS A 55 23.09 26.35 20.61
N ILE A 56 23.76 26.79 21.69
CA ILE A 56 23.11 27.06 22.98
C ILE A 56 22.23 28.29 22.90
N LEU A 57 22.68 29.35 22.22
CA LEU A 57 21.87 30.54 21.97
C LEU A 57 20.59 30.19 21.18
N PHE A 58 20.71 29.35 20.16
CA PHE A 58 19.57 28.86 19.39
C PHE A 58 18.61 28.01 20.23
N SER A 59 19.14 27.17 21.12
CA SER A 59 18.34 26.27 21.98
C SER A 59 17.78 26.96 23.24
N HIS A 60 18.00 28.28 23.38
CA HIS A 60 17.52 29.05 24.53
C HIS A 60 16.01 29.34 24.42
N THR A 61 15.32 29.45 25.56
CA THR A 61 13.87 29.74 25.64
C THR A 61 13.49 31.18 25.28
N ASP A 62 14.47 32.04 25.01
CA ASP A 62 14.25 33.48 24.78
C ASP A 62 14.46 33.79 23.31
N GLU A 63 13.47 34.41 22.68
CA GLU A 63 13.46 34.74 21.25
C GLU A 63 14.61 35.68 20.85
N ALA A 64 15.05 36.58 21.73
CA ALA A 64 16.20 37.44 21.46
C ALA A 64 17.50 36.63 21.36
N HIS A 65 17.69 35.65 22.24
CA HIS A 65 18.84 34.76 22.22
C HIS A 65 18.79 33.80 21.03
N LYS A 66 17.59 33.30 20.70
CA LYS A 66 17.38 32.42 19.55
C LYS A 66 17.73 33.11 18.23
N LYS A 67 17.25 34.34 17.99
CA LYS A 67 17.60 35.14 16.81
C LYS A 67 19.10 35.39 16.71
N ARG A 68 19.76 35.71 17.82
CA ARG A 68 21.22 35.85 17.87
C ARG A 68 21.93 34.54 17.55
N GLY A 69 21.42 33.41 18.04
CA GLY A 69 21.94 32.08 17.71
C GLY A 69 21.86 31.76 16.21
N VAL A 70 20.76 32.15 15.56
CA VAL A 70 20.61 32.06 14.09
C VAL A 70 21.67 32.88 13.37
N GLU A 71 21.81 34.17 13.71
CA GLU A 71 22.80 35.06 13.11
C GLU A 71 24.23 34.56 13.28
N GLU A 72 24.61 34.16 14.50
CA GLU A 72 25.95 33.62 14.80
C GLU A 72 26.21 32.31 14.03
N THR A 73 25.22 31.42 13.92
CA THR A 73 25.33 30.18 13.13
C THR A 73 25.58 30.47 11.65
N LEU A 74 24.84 31.43 11.08
CA LEU A 74 24.99 31.83 9.68
C LEU A 74 26.34 32.48 9.39
N GLN A 75 26.87 33.27 10.33
CA GLN A 75 28.22 33.83 10.22
C GLN A 75 29.29 32.74 10.21
N LEU A 76 29.16 31.72 11.09
CA LEU A 76 30.09 30.60 11.15
C LEU A 76 30.09 29.76 9.86
N CYS A 77 28.93 29.62 9.20
CA CYS A 77 28.83 28.93 7.90
C CYS A 77 29.57 29.67 6.75
N LYS A 78 29.87 30.96 6.94
CA LYS A 78 30.55 31.82 5.97
C LYS A 78 32.03 32.07 6.32
N ALA A 79 32.54 31.48 7.40
CA ALA A 79 33.91 31.71 7.85
C ALA A 79 34.98 31.18 6.87
N GLU A 80 36.08 31.92 6.73
CA GLU A 80 37.29 31.52 5.99
C GLU A 80 38.50 31.57 6.94
N PRO A 81 39.29 30.49 7.13
CA PRO A 81 39.14 29.16 6.50
C PRO A 81 37.92 28.39 7.04
N ALA A 82 37.38 27.49 6.21
CA ALA A 82 36.22 26.69 6.57
C ALA A 82 36.47 25.83 7.83
N ILE A 83 35.44 25.71 8.66
CA ILE A 83 35.44 24.80 9.81
C ILE A 83 35.54 23.37 9.25
N SER A 84 36.60 22.65 9.66
CA SER A 84 36.92 21.30 9.16
C SER A 84 37.01 20.26 10.27
N ASP A 85 36.52 20.62 11.45
CA ASP A 85 36.41 19.75 12.60
C ASP A 85 35.09 18.99 12.59
N LEU A 86 35.13 17.67 12.83
CA LEU A 86 33.94 16.81 12.76
C LEU A 86 32.91 17.18 13.84
N ASP A 87 33.34 17.35 15.09
CA ASP A 87 32.44 17.66 16.21
C ASP A 87 31.74 19.02 16.00
N SER A 88 32.50 20.02 15.56
CA SER A 88 31.97 21.34 15.22
C SER A 88 31.00 21.30 14.04
N LEU A 89 31.32 20.54 12.99
CA LEU A 89 30.45 20.41 11.82
C LEU A 89 29.15 19.67 12.16
N ASP A 90 29.20 18.62 12.97
CA ASP A 90 28.02 17.89 13.43
C ASP A 90 27.09 18.79 14.26
N ILE A 91 27.64 19.63 15.15
CA ILE A 91 26.83 20.58 15.94
C ILE A 91 26.23 21.68 15.06
N LEU A 92 27.00 22.23 14.12
CA LEU A 92 26.48 23.18 13.12
C LEU A 92 25.36 22.55 12.30
N HIS A 93 25.58 21.33 11.81
CA HIS A 93 24.61 20.58 11.03
C HIS A 93 23.31 20.34 11.82
N ARG A 94 23.39 19.89 13.07
CA ARG A 94 22.21 19.73 13.96
C ARG A 94 21.49 21.04 14.24
N THR A 95 22.23 22.14 14.37
CA THR A 95 21.63 23.48 14.58
C THR A 95 20.85 23.91 13.34
N LEU A 96 21.48 23.80 12.17
CA LEU A 96 20.84 24.09 10.89
C LEU A 96 19.69 23.12 10.58
N GLN A 97 19.74 21.86 11.06
CA GLN A 97 18.64 20.91 10.90
C GLN A 97 17.36 21.38 11.60
N LYS A 98 17.48 22.09 12.72
CA LYS A 98 16.36 22.71 13.43
C LYS A 98 15.87 24.01 12.78
N MET A 99 16.54 24.48 11.71
CA MET A 99 16.22 25.69 10.97
C MET A 99 15.68 25.30 9.58
N ASN A 100 14.36 25.28 9.42
CA ASN A 100 13.71 24.80 8.19
C ASN A 100 14.09 25.61 6.92
N GLU A 101 14.52 26.86 7.07
CA GLU A 101 14.79 27.80 5.98
C GLU A 101 16.19 27.67 5.32
N HIS A 102 17.06 26.80 5.85
CA HIS A 102 18.49 26.76 5.45
C HIS A 102 19.00 25.37 5.07
N THR A 103 18.17 24.60 4.36
CA THR A 103 18.49 23.23 3.94
C THR A 103 19.74 23.14 3.07
N GLU A 104 19.93 24.04 2.12
CA GLU A 104 21.10 24.08 1.22
C GLU A 104 22.42 24.36 1.96
N LEU A 105 22.37 25.22 2.97
CA LEU A 105 23.53 25.55 3.79
C LEU A 105 24.02 24.32 4.58
N ARG A 106 23.13 23.38 4.93
CA ARG A 106 23.49 22.14 5.64
C ARG A 106 24.46 21.28 4.85
N SER A 107 24.24 21.13 3.54
CA SER A 107 25.12 20.33 2.68
C SER A 107 26.38 21.12 2.27
N ALA A 108 26.25 22.44 2.09
CA ALA A 108 27.35 23.30 1.66
C ALA A 108 28.50 23.40 2.68
N ILE A 109 28.22 23.36 3.99
CA ILE A 109 29.29 23.41 5.02
C ILE A 109 30.24 22.22 4.93
N TRP A 110 29.70 21.02 4.67
CA TRP A 110 30.48 19.79 4.52
C TRP A 110 31.28 19.80 3.22
N GLU A 111 30.69 20.29 2.12
CA GLU A 111 31.40 20.46 0.85
C GLU A 111 32.60 21.40 1.00
N LYS A 112 32.44 22.54 1.69
CA LYS A 112 33.54 23.49 1.95
C LYS A 112 34.62 22.87 2.84
N ALA A 113 34.23 22.15 3.89
CA ALA A 113 35.16 21.47 4.78
C ALA A 113 35.99 20.40 4.04
N ALA A 114 35.33 19.55 3.25
CA ALA A 114 35.97 18.50 2.46
C ALA A 114 36.93 19.08 1.40
N LYS A 115 36.57 20.21 0.77
CA LYS A 115 37.45 20.94 -0.15
C LYS A 115 38.67 21.54 0.55
N ALA A 116 38.54 21.98 1.80
CA ALA A 116 39.65 22.51 2.59
C ALA A 116 40.66 21.41 3.01
N LYS A 117 40.19 20.17 3.21
CA LYS A 117 41.03 19.00 3.55
C LYS A 117 40.73 17.78 2.66
N PRO A 118 41.15 17.77 1.39
CA PRO A 118 40.81 16.73 0.42
C PRO A 118 41.54 15.39 0.62
N HIS A 119 42.49 15.30 1.56
CA HIS A 119 43.17 14.04 1.91
C HIS A 119 42.70 13.47 3.24
N ASP A 120 41.76 14.13 3.91
CA ASP A 120 41.12 13.62 5.13
C ASP A 120 39.99 12.65 4.71
N GLN A 121 40.23 11.36 4.92
CA GLN A 121 39.31 10.29 4.52
C GLN A 121 38.05 10.30 5.39
N ASP A 122 38.19 10.47 6.71
CA ASP A 122 37.07 10.46 7.65
C ASP A 122 36.12 11.62 7.40
N LEU A 123 36.66 12.80 7.09
CA LEU A 123 35.87 13.97 6.71
C LEU A 123 35.06 13.75 5.42
N GLN A 124 35.68 13.14 4.39
CA GLN A 124 34.98 12.84 3.14
C GLN A 124 33.94 11.74 3.29
N LEU A 125 34.23 10.70 4.08
CA LEU A 125 33.26 9.65 4.40
C LEU A 125 32.09 10.18 5.21
N ARG A 126 32.33 11.07 6.18
CA ARG A 126 31.24 11.71 6.95
C ARG A 126 30.35 12.58 6.06
N TRP A 127 30.95 13.39 5.18
CA TRP A 127 30.20 14.17 4.19
C TRP A 127 29.36 13.27 3.28
N PHE A 128 29.93 12.17 2.80
CA PHE A 128 29.24 11.17 2.01
C PHE A 128 28.06 10.54 2.75
N SER A 129 28.29 10.01 3.97
CA SER A 129 27.27 9.32 4.76
C SER A 129 26.09 10.21 5.08
N LEU A 130 26.32 11.48 5.43
CA LEU A 130 25.24 12.43 5.71
C LEU A 130 24.37 12.70 4.47
N GLY A 131 24.99 12.83 3.28
CA GLY A 131 24.24 12.99 2.04
C GLY A 131 23.46 11.71 1.68
N PHE A 132 24.08 10.55 1.84
CA PHE A 132 23.49 9.25 1.50
C PHE A 132 22.32 8.87 2.41
N GLU A 133 22.48 9.03 3.72
CA GLU A 133 21.44 8.77 4.73
C GLU A 133 20.25 9.74 4.59
N ALA A 134 20.51 11.00 4.24
CA ALA A 134 19.47 12.01 4.00
C ALA A 134 18.79 11.90 2.63
N ALA A 135 19.18 10.93 1.79
CA ALA A 135 18.74 10.81 0.39
C ALA A 135 19.05 12.03 -0.50
N ASP A 136 20.02 12.87 -0.11
CA ASP A 136 20.52 13.95 -0.95
C ASP A 136 21.55 13.39 -1.94
N TRP A 137 21.04 12.79 -3.02
CA TRP A 137 21.84 12.09 -4.01
C TRP A 137 22.87 12.97 -4.70
N LYS A 138 22.57 14.26 -4.91
CA LYS A 138 23.52 15.21 -5.52
C LYS A 138 24.71 15.46 -4.61
N THR A 139 24.47 15.68 -3.32
CA THR A 139 25.54 15.86 -2.34
C THR A 139 26.36 14.58 -2.18
N ALA A 140 25.71 13.43 -2.08
CA ALA A 140 26.38 12.13 -2.02
C ALA A 140 27.23 11.88 -3.28
N GLN A 141 26.72 12.20 -4.48
CA GLN A 141 27.41 12.05 -5.75
C GLN A 141 28.69 12.89 -5.81
N LYS A 142 28.63 14.17 -5.38
CA LYS A 142 29.82 15.04 -5.30
C LYS A 142 30.87 14.47 -4.35
N ALA A 143 30.44 13.99 -3.19
CA ALA A 143 31.33 13.37 -2.21
C ALA A 143 31.99 12.10 -2.76
N ALA A 144 31.23 11.25 -3.46
CA ALA A 144 31.73 10.04 -4.10
C ALA A 144 32.75 10.34 -5.20
N MET A 145 32.52 11.36 -6.04
CA MET A 145 33.48 11.81 -7.04
C MET A 145 34.78 12.33 -6.42
N SER A 146 34.67 13.05 -5.30
CA SER A 146 35.85 13.50 -4.53
C SER A 146 36.65 12.32 -3.97
N LEU A 147 35.97 11.35 -3.35
CA LEU A 147 36.58 10.13 -2.82
C LEU A 147 37.30 9.32 -3.92
N GLN A 148 36.64 9.13 -5.06
CA GLN A 148 37.17 8.41 -6.22
C GLN A 148 38.42 9.08 -6.82
N LYS A 149 38.45 10.42 -6.82
CA LYS A 149 39.58 11.20 -7.33
C LYS A 149 40.77 11.20 -6.37
N ASN A 150 40.52 11.38 -5.08
CA ASN A 150 41.56 11.54 -4.05
C ASN A 150 42.12 10.20 -3.57
N PHE A 151 41.33 9.12 -3.62
CA PHE A 151 41.70 7.77 -3.18
C PHE A 151 41.52 6.72 -4.29
N PRO A 152 42.23 6.84 -5.43
CA PRO A 152 42.01 6.00 -6.61
C PRO A 152 42.42 4.52 -6.44
N ARG A 153 43.10 4.18 -5.34
CA ARG A 153 43.47 2.80 -4.99
C ARG A 153 42.28 1.98 -4.49
N GLU A 154 41.27 2.64 -3.94
CA GLU A 154 40.08 1.96 -3.40
C GLU A 154 39.02 1.82 -4.49
N ARG A 155 38.90 0.61 -5.03
CA ARG A 155 37.92 0.25 -6.07
C ARG A 155 36.50 0.68 -5.74
N LYS A 156 36.07 0.47 -4.49
CA LYS A 156 34.70 0.77 -4.04
C LYS A 156 34.28 2.21 -4.33
N TYR A 157 35.17 3.20 -4.18
CA TYR A 157 34.82 4.60 -4.45
C TYR A 157 34.54 4.85 -5.93
N TYR A 158 35.18 4.11 -6.83
CA TYR A 158 34.88 4.19 -8.26
C TYR A 158 33.45 3.73 -8.54
N PHE A 159 33.06 2.57 -8.01
CA PHE A 159 31.70 2.04 -8.20
C PHE A 159 30.65 2.83 -7.42
N TRP A 160 30.95 3.37 -6.25
CA TRP A 160 30.06 4.30 -5.53
C TRP A 160 29.76 5.55 -6.35
N ALA A 161 30.77 6.09 -7.03
CA ALA A 161 30.59 7.23 -7.92
C ALA A 161 29.70 6.88 -9.13
N ILE A 162 29.85 5.69 -9.72
CA ILE A 162 28.97 5.21 -10.80
C ILE A 162 27.54 5.05 -10.28
N PHE A 163 27.37 4.38 -9.15
CA PHE A 163 26.08 4.13 -8.51
C PHE A 163 25.33 5.42 -8.18
N LEU A 164 26.01 6.42 -7.62
CA LEU A 164 25.36 7.69 -7.31
C LEU A 164 25.07 8.54 -8.55
N CYS A 165 25.92 8.48 -9.59
CA CYS A 165 25.54 9.07 -10.89
C CYS A 165 24.27 8.40 -11.44
N HIS A 166 24.14 7.08 -11.28
CA HIS A 166 22.94 6.35 -11.67
C HIS A 166 21.73 6.75 -10.82
N LEU A 167 21.82 6.79 -9.49
CA LEU A 167 20.71 7.23 -8.63
C LEU A 167 20.24 8.66 -8.95
N VAL A 168 21.15 9.61 -9.15
CA VAL A 168 20.78 10.98 -9.56
C VAL A 168 20.10 11.00 -10.93
N SER A 169 20.42 10.07 -11.83
CA SER A 169 19.74 9.97 -13.14
C SER A 169 18.29 9.48 -13.04
N GLN A 170 18.00 8.65 -12.03
CA GLN A 170 16.67 8.07 -11.79
C GLN A 170 15.81 8.94 -10.87
N ASP A 171 16.42 9.79 -10.05
CA ASP A 171 15.72 10.65 -9.10
C ASP A 171 14.79 11.67 -9.79
N PRO A 172 13.47 11.63 -9.51
CA PRO A 172 12.50 12.54 -10.11
C PRO A 172 12.64 13.99 -9.63
N THR A 173 13.31 14.22 -8.49
CA THR A 173 13.53 15.59 -7.96
C THR A 173 14.68 16.31 -8.67
N SER A 174 15.50 15.58 -9.42
CA SER A 174 16.63 16.11 -10.17
C SER A 174 16.20 16.72 -11.51
N SER A 175 16.91 17.76 -11.96
CA SER A 175 16.59 18.44 -13.22
C SER A 175 16.82 17.52 -14.42
N GLU A 176 16.06 17.70 -15.50
CA GLU A 176 16.22 16.86 -16.72
C GLU A 176 17.66 16.92 -17.27
N MET A 177 18.30 18.09 -17.18
CA MET A 177 19.70 18.28 -17.56
C MET A 177 20.65 17.46 -16.68
N ASP A 178 20.46 17.50 -15.35
CA ASP A 178 21.24 16.69 -14.41
C ASP A 178 21.03 15.19 -14.69
N ARG A 179 19.78 14.76 -14.88
CA ARG A 179 19.45 13.36 -15.14
C ARG A 179 20.15 12.83 -16.38
N LYS A 180 20.13 13.58 -17.48
CA LYS A 180 20.85 13.23 -18.73
C LYS A 180 22.38 13.24 -18.54
N LEU A 181 22.92 14.25 -17.85
CA LEU A 181 24.35 14.39 -17.61
C LEU A 181 24.90 13.24 -16.78
N PHE A 182 24.30 12.99 -15.61
CA PHE A 182 24.74 11.93 -14.70
C PHE A 182 24.45 10.54 -15.24
N GLY A 183 23.35 10.35 -15.99
CA GLY A 183 23.11 9.10 -16.72
C GLY A 183 24.21 8.82 -17.75
N THR A 184 24.57 9.82 -18.57
CA THR A 184 25.67 9.68 -19.54
C THR A 184 27.02 9.41 -18.85
N LEU A 185 27.27 10.05 -17.71
CA LEU A 185 28.49 9.85 -16.94
C LEU A 185 28.56 8.42 -16.35
N ALA A 186 27.47 7.95 -15.73
CA ALA A 186 27.38 6.58 -15.21
C ALA A 186 27.64 5.55 -16.30
N TYR A 187 26.99 5.72 -17.47
CA TYR A 187 27.19 4.88 -18.64
C TYR A 187 28.66 4.86 -19.09
N ARG A 188 29.26 6.03 -19.34
CA ARG A 188 30.66 6.09 -19.79
C ARG A 188 31.63 5.45 -18.80
N MET A 189 31.40 5.64 -17.50
CA MET A 189 32.25 5.06 -16.47
C MET A 189 32.11 3.54 -16.40
N ILE A 190 30.89 2.99 -16.44
CA ILE A 190 30.67 1.54 -16.38
C ILE A 190 31.07 0.83 -17.68
N SER A 191 30.84 1.43 -18.85
CA SER A 191 31.31 0.89 -20.14
C SER A 191 32.84 0.85 -20.20
N LYS A 192 33.51 1.86 -19.62
CA LYS A 192 34.97 1.84 -19.47
C LYS A 192 35.42 0.72 -18.53
N ALA A 193 34.71 0.49 -17.41
CA ALA A 193 34.99 -0.63 -16.52
C ALA A 193 34.85 -1.98 -17.22
N ALA A 194 33.89 -2.13 -18.14
CA ALA A 194 33.72 -3.33 -18.96
C ALA A 194 34.85 -3.50 -20.00
N ALA A 195 35.27 -2.40 -20.64
CA ALA A 195 36.37 -2.43 -21.61
C ALA A 195 37.74 -2.70 -20.96
N ASP A 196 37.92 -2.31 -19.69
CA ASP A 196 39.14 -2.55 -18.91
C ASP A 196 39.25 -4.02 -18.43
N VAL A 197 38.28 -4.90 -18.72
CA VAL A 197 38.32 -6.33 -18.38
C VAL A 197 39.38 -7.05 -19.24
N PRO A 198 40.41 -7.66 -18.64
CA PRO A 198 41.45 -8.36 -19.39
C PRO A 198 40.91 -9.58 -20.15
N SER A 199 41.46 -9.86 -21.33
CA SER A 199 41.19 -11.11 -22.07
C SER A 199 41.67 -12.37 -21.31
N ASP A 200 42.71 -12.23 -20.48
CA ASP A 200 43.22 -13.31 -19.63
C ASP A 200 42.46 -13.32 -18.29
N GLN A 201 41.63 -14.34 -18.10
CA GLN A 201 40.78 -14.50 -16.92
C GLN A 201 41.55 -14.66 -15.60
N THR A 202 42.84 -15.01 -15.65
CA THR A 202 43.69 -15.10 -14.44
C THR A 202 44.09 -13.73 -13.89
N GLN A 203 44.02 -12.69 -14.72
CA GLN A 203 44.39 -11.31 -14.39
C GLN A 203 43.21 -10.43 -13.97
N LEU A 204 42.00 -11.00 -13.87
CA LEU A 204 40.76 -10.27 -13.59
C LEU A 204 40.83 -9.38 -12.32
N LEU A 205 41.48 -9.88 -11.26
CA LEU A 205 41.62 -9.17 -9.99
C LEU A 205 42.70 -8.07 -10.00
N SER A 206 43.55 -8.04 -11.02
CA SER A 206 44.69 -7.11 -11.11
C SER A 206 44.30 -5.71 -11.61
N ALA A 207 43.18 -5.59 -12.32
CA ALA A 207 42.66 -4.32 -12.82
C ALA A 207 41.66 -3.71 -11.81
N PRO A 208 42.02 -2.64 -11.07
CA PRO A 208 41.19 -2.11 -9.98
C PRO A 208 39.90 -1.45 -10.44
N ARG A 209 39.78 -1.09 -11.72
CA ARG A 209 38.60 -0.45 -12.32
C ARG A 209 37.77 -1.37 -13.21
N ALA A 210 38.24 -2.60 -13.44
CA ALA A 210 37.52 -3.56 -14.27
C ALA A 210 36.31 -4.15 -13.51
N LEU A 211 35.35 -4.69 -14.27
CA LEU A 211 34.33 -5.58 -13.74
C LEU A 211 35.00 -6.85 -13.23
N GLN A 212 34.66 -7.30 -12.02
CA GLN A 212 35.30 -8.46 -11.37
C GLN A 212 34.27 -9.49 -10.92
N THR A 213 33.04 -9.08 -10.60
CA THR A 213 31.99 -9.93 -10.06
C THR A 213 30.75 -9.93 -10.95
N SER A 214 29.88 -10.93 -10.76
CA SER A 214 28.56 -10.99 -11.40
C SER A 214 27.71 -9.77 -11.04
N GLU A 215 27.79 -9.27 -9.80
CA GLU A 215 27.11 -8.05 -9.35
C GLU A 215 27.50 -6.81 -10.16
N ASP A 216 28.78 -6.67 -10.53
CA ASP A 216 29.21 -5.56 -11.38
C ASP A 216 28.60 -5.64 -12.78
N LEU A 217 28.45 -6.86 -13.31
CA LEU A 217 27.80 -7.10 -14.60
C LEU A 217 26.28 -6.86 -14.51
N PHE A 218 25.62 -7.28 -13.43
CA PHE A 218 24.22 -6.94 -13.20
C PHE A 218 24.02 -5.42 -13.14
N PHE A 219 24.91 -4.72 -12.44
CA PHE A 219 24.85 -3.27 -12.33
C PHE A 219 25.08 -2.58 -13.68
N LEU A 220 26.01 -3.07 -14.51
CA LEU A 220 26.18 -2.60 -15.88
C LEU A 220 24.91 -2.77 -16.71
N LEU A 221 24.35 -3.99 -16.71
CA LEU A 221 23.15 -4.29 -17.48
C LEU A 221 21.99 -3.41 -17.01
N ARG A 222 21.84 -3.19 -15.70
CA ARG A 222 20.84 -2.28 -15.13
C ARG A 222 20.98 -0.85 -15.68
N ILE A 223 22.20 -0.29 -15.70
CA ILE A 223 22.45 1.04 -16.29
C ILE A 223 22.07 1.08 -17.78
N TYR A 224 22.43 0.04 -18.53
CA TYR A 224 22.12 -0.03 -19.97
C TYR A 224 20.61 -0.10 -20.23
N LYS A 225 19.87 -0.86 -19.42
CA LYS A 225 18.40 -0.93 -19.47
C LYS A 225 17.75 0.41 -19.22
N CYS A 226 18.16 1.11 -18.17
CA CYS A 226 17.62 2.44 -17.83
C CYS A 226 17.89 3.50 -18.90
N GLN A 227 18.81 3.23 -19.84
CA GLN A 227 19.11 4.09 -20.98
C GLN A 227 18.65 3.50 -22.31
N GLU A 228 17.84 2.42 -22.27
CA GLU A 228 17.28 1.74 -23.44
C GLU A 228 18.34 1.24 -24.45
N ARG A 229 19.56 0.93 -23.98
CA ARG A 229 20.67 0.43 -24.81
C ARG A 229 20.62 -1.09 -24.98
N TRP A 230 19.48 -1.60 -25.45
CA TRP A 230 19.20 -3.03 -25.52
C TRP A 230 20.16 -3.80 -26.44
N THR A 231 20.52 -3.22 -27.58
CA THR A 231 21.43 -3.85 -28.56
C THR A 231 22.85 -3.99 -28.01
N GLU A 232 23.35 -2.98 -27.29
CA GLU A 232 24.65 -3.03 -26.63
C GLU A 232 24.68 -4.06 -25.50
N SER A 233 23.58 -4.19 -24.73
CA SER A 233 23.45 -5.25 -23.71
C SER A 233 23.58 -6.64 -24.33
N VAL A 234 22.96 -6.88 -25.49
CA VAL A 234 23.09 -8.15 -26.22
C VAL A 234 24.54 -8.37 -26.68
N GLN A 235 25.21 -7.32 -27.18
CA GLN A 235 26.62 -7.40 -27.58
C GLN A 235 27.54 -7.75 -26.39
N ILE A 236 27.34 -7.12 -25.22
CA ILE A 236 28.09 -7.44 -24.00
C ILE A 236 27.85 -8.89 -23.57
N LEU A 237 26.60 -9.35 -23.58
CA LEU A 237 26.24 -10.72 -23.20
C LEU A 237 26.76 -11.78 -24.18
N ASN A 238 27.02 -11.40 -25.44
CA ASN A 238 27.67 -12.25 -26.44
C ASN A 238 29.21 -12.21 -26.39
N SER A 239 29.81 -11.28 -25.65
CA SER A 239 31.27 -11.14 -25.57
C SER A 239 31.93 -12.31 -24.85
N GLU A 240 33.14 -12.69 -25.26
CA GLU A 240 33.87 -13.80 -24.63
C GLU A 240 34.42 -13.45 -23.23
N ASN A 241 34.77 -12.17 -23.02
CA ASN A 241 35.44 -11.72 -21.79
C ASN A 241 34.46 -11.44 -20.64
N VAL A 242 33.26 -10.93 -20.96
CA VAL A 242 32.27 -10.48 -19.97
C VAL A 242 30.93 -11.19 -20.13
N GLY A 243 30.61 -11.69 -21.32
CA GLY A 243 29.33 -12.32 -21.65
C GLY A 243 29.16 -13.72 -21.06
N LEU A 244 28.14 -14.45 -21.53
CA LEU A 244 27.65 -15.68 -20.91
C LEU A 244 28.72 -16.75 -20.65
N GLY A 245 29.66 -16.94 -21.58
CA GLY A 245 30.74 -17.91 -21.46
C GLY A 245 31.92 -17.47 -20.57
N SER A 246 31.92 -16.24 -20.06
CA SER A 246 33.00 -15.70 -19.23
C SER A 246 32.98 -16.27 -17.81
N ARG A 247 34.09 -16.11 -17.06
CA ARG A 247 34.13 -16.43 -15.62
C ARG A 247 33.18 -15.55 -14.79
N ILE A 248 32.85 -14.35 -15.27
CA ILE A 248 31.98 -13.40 -14.56
C ILE A 248 30.52 -13.87 -14.63
N ALA A 249 30.03 -14.20 -15.83
CA ALA A 249 28.66 -14.64 -16.04
C ALA A 249 28.47 -16.15 -15.81
N ASN A 250 29.50 -16.96 -16.07
CA ASN A 250 29.58 -18.41 -15.83
C ASN A 250 28.33 -19.21 -16.30
N ASN A 251 27.75 -18.83 -17.45
CA ASN A 251 26.49 -19.38 -17.97
C ASN A 251 25.34 -19.39 -16.94
N ASP A 252 25.31 -18.42 -16.03
CA ASP A 252 24.23 -18.27 -15.07
C ASP A 252 22.90 -18.07 -15.79
N ARG A 253 21.88 -18.76 -15.28
CA ARG A 253 20.50 -18.67 -15.77
C ARG A 253 20.00 -17.24 -15.82
N PHE A 254 20.35 -16.40 -14.85
CA PHE A 254 19.92 -15.01 -14.84
C PHE A 254 20.39 -14.28 -16.10
N PHE A 255 21.68 -14.33 -16.44
CA PHE A 255 22.21 -13.64 -17.61
C PHE A 255 21.63 -14.20 -18.92
N MET A 256 21.31 -15.51 -18.96
CA MET A 256 20.60 -16.09 -20.10
C MET A 256 19.20 -15.49 -20.28
N LEU A 257 18.42 -15.39 -19.20
CA LEU A 257 17.10 -14.75 -19.21
C LEU A 257 17.18 -13.24 -19.49
N GLU A 258 18.28 -12.61 -19.07
CA GLU A 258 18.55 -11.21 -19.32
C GLU A 258 18.80 -10.95 -20.81
N LYS A 259 19.55 -11.84 -21.48
CA LYS A 259 19.71 -11.80 -22.94
C LYS A 259 18.38 -11.96 -23.67
N VAL A 260 17.53 -12.89 -23.22
CA VAL A 260 16.16 -13.08 -23.76
C VAL A 260 15.36 -11.78 -23.66
N HIS A 261 15.33 -11.16 -22.48
CA HIS A 261 14.66 -9.88 -22.28
C HIS A 261 15.22 -8.78 -23.21
N CYS A 262 16.56 -8.64 -23.27
CA CYS A 262 17.20 -7.63 -24.12
C CYS A 262 16.92 -7.84 -25.62
N LEU A 263 16.88 -9.09 -26.11
CA LEU A 263 16.56 -9.40 -27.51
C LEU A 263 15.14 -8.97 -27.89
N GLY A 264 14.16 -9.25 -27.02
CA GLY A 264 12.77 -8.82 -27.21
C GLY A 264 12.63 -7.30 -27.20
N SER A 265 13.23 -6.62 -26.22
CA SER A 265 13.17 -5.15 -26.11
C SER A 265 13.95 -4.43 -27.23
N ALA A 266 15.01 -5.04 -27.78
CA ALA A 266 15.75 -4.50 -28.91
C ALA A 266 15.02 -4.67 -30.26
N GLY A 267 13.95 -5.46 -30.33
CA GLY A 267 13.27 -5.81 -31.57
C GLY A 267 14.11 -6.69 -32.52
N LEU A 268 15.12 -7.39 -32.00
CA LEU A 268 15.97 -8.31 -32.78
C LEU A 268 15.27 -9.66 -32.94
N TRP A 269 14.13 -9.67 -33.63
CA TRP A 269 13.18 -10.80 -33.63
C TRP A 269 13.74 -12.09 -34.26
N GLN A 270 14.61 -12.00 -35.27
CA GLN A 270 15.26 -13.16 -35.88
C GLN A 270 16.25 -13.83 -34.91
N ASP A 271 17.09 -13.03 -34.26
CA ASP A 271 18.02 -13.50 -33.23
C ASP A 271 17.26 -14.04 -32.00
N ALA A 272 16.16 -13.37 -31.63
CA ALA A 272 15.25 -13.81 -30.57
C ALA A 272 14.66 -15.18 -30.86
N LEU A 273 14.18 -15.41 -32.08
CA LEU A 273 13.63 -16.70 -32.52
C LEU A 273 14.70 -17.80 -32.47
N ALA A 274 15.85 -17.55 -33.08
CA ALA A 274 16.95 -18.51 -33.13
C ALA A 274 17.45 -18.87 -31.73
N TYR A 275 17.65 -17.86 -30.87
CA TYR A 275 18.10 -18.07 -29.51
C TYR A 275 17.06 -18.81 -28.65
N SER A 276 15.79 -18.40 -28.69
CA SER A 276 14.72 -19.06 -27.92
C SER A 276 14.54 -20.52 -28.34
N LYS A 277 14.53 -20.80 -29.65
CA LYS A 277 14.50 -22.18 -30.15
C LYS A 277 15.73 -22.97 -29.71
N SER A 278 16.92 -22.39 -29.76
CA SER A 278 18.14 -23.10 -29.33
C SER A 278 18.09 -23.50 -27.85
N LEU A 279 17.41 -22.72 -27.01
CA LEU A 279 17.24 -23.02 -25.59
C LEU A 279 16.15 -24.07 -25.32
N LEU A 280 15.14 -24.15 -26.19
CA LEU A 280 13.97 -25.03 -26.05
C LEU A 280 14.03 -26.30 -26.93
N THR A 281 15.05 -26.44 -27.78
CA THR A 281 15.20 -27.64 -28.63
C THR A 281 15.52 -28.86 -27.78
N VAL A 282 14.75 -29.93 -27.95
CA VAL A 282 14.94 -31.21 -27.27
C VAL A 282 16.25 -31.87 -27.69
N PRO A 283 17.24 -32.03 -26.79
CA PRO A 283 18.51 -32.66 -27.13
C PRO A 283 18.43 -34.18 -27.20
N ASP A 284 19.31 -34.79 -28.01
CA ASP A 284 19.41 -36.26 -28.12
C ASP A 284 20.09 -36.91 -26.91
N ASN A 285 20.88 -36.14 -26.15
CA ASN A 285 21.63 -36.62 -24.98
C ASN A 285 20.85 -36.46 -23.66
N GLU A 286 21.04 -37.42 -22.75
CA GLU A 286 20.32 -37.47 -21.46
C GLU A 286 20.63 -36.25 -20.57
N ASN A 287 21.90 -35.85 -20.49
CA ASN A 287 22.31 -34.64 -19.74
C ASN A 287 21.68 -33.35 -20.32
N GLY A 288 21.51 -33.27 -21.65
CA GLY A 288 20.86 -32.13 -22.30
C GLY A 288 19.36 -32.10 -22.04
N ARG A 289 18.71 -33.26 -21.98
CA ARG A 289 17.29 -33.38 -21.60
C ARG A 289 17.03 -32.94 -20.17
N GLN A 290 17.93 -33.25 -19.24
CA GLN A 290 17.83 -32.76 -17.86
C GLN A 290 18.03 -31.24 -17.79
N ALA A 291 19.03 -30.70 -18.48
CA ALA A 291 19.27 -29.26 -18.57
C ALA A 291 18.11 -28.51 -19.26
N LEU A 292 17.39 -29.15 -20.19
CA LEU A 292 16.22 -28.57 -20.86
C LEU A 292 15.06 -28.33 -19.89
N LYS A 293 14.84 -29.23 -18.92
CA LYS A 293 13.82 -29.03 -17.88
C LYS A 293 14.11 -27.81 -17.01
N GLU A 294 15.38 -27.54 -16.74
CA GLU A 294 15.81 -26.33 -16.01
C GLU A 294 15.64 -25.04 -16.83
N ARG A 295 15.55 -25.17 -18.16
CA ARG A 295 15.31 -24.09 -19.13
C ARG A 295 13.83 -23.89 -19.47
N ASP A 296 12.93 -24.69 -18.91
CA ASP A 296 11.48 -24.48 -19.04
C ASP A 296 11.03 -23.25 -18.22
N ASP A 297 11.35 -22.06 -18.73
CA ASP A 297 11.07 -20.77 -18.11
C ASP A 297 10.11 -19.95 -18.98
N TRP A 298 9.04 -19.44 -18.38
CA TRP A 298 8.03 -18.65 -19.08
C TRP A 298 8.60 -17.44 -19.83
N LYS A 299 9.69 -16.81 -19.37
CA LYS A 299 10.30 -15.67 -20.10
C LYS A 299 10.82 -16.07 -21.47
N ILE A 300 11.33 -17.30 -21.61
CA ILE A 300 11.84 -17.83 -22.88
C ILE A 300 10.67 -18.15 -23.81
N TRP A 301 9.64 -18.82 -23.29
CA TRP A 301 8.41 -19.09 -24.03
C TRP A 301 7.70 -17.81 -24.48
N ASN A 302 7.61 -16.81 -23.60
CA ASN A 302 7.00 -15.51 -23.89
C ASN A 302 7.74 -14.77 -25.01
N LEU A 303 9.07 -14.86 -25.08
CA LEU A 303 9.81 -14.32 -26.22
C LEU A 303 9.49 -15.08 -27.52
N LEU A 304 9.47 -16.42 -27.46
CA LEU A 304 9.17 -17.27 -28.62
C LEU A 304 7.78 -16.96 -29.22
N ILE A 305 6.74 -16.83 -28.38
CA ILE A 305 5.38 -16.52 -28.83
C ILE A 305 5.17 -15.04 -29.17
N ALA A 306 6.05 -14.14 -28.71
CA ALA A 306 6.03 -12.73 -29.12
C ALA A 306 6.49 -12.53 -30.57
N VAL A 307 7.44 -13.34 -31.07
CA VAL A 307 7.97 -13.24 -32.45
C VAL A 307 6.86 -13.21 -33.52
N PRO A 308 5.92 -14.17 -33.59
CA PRO A 308 4.89 -14.18 -34.63
C PRO A 308 3.93 -12.99 -34.54
N ARG A 309 3.77 -12.38 -33.35
CA ARG A 309 2.96 -11.15 -33.18
C ARG A 309 3.66 -9.93 -33.77
N SER A 310 4.98 -9.89 -33.68
CA SER A 310 5.81 -8.79 -34.16
C SER A 310 6.20 -8.91 -35.63
N LEU A 311 6.19 -10.12 -36.20
CA LEU A 311 6.46 -10.40 -37.61
C LEU A 311 5.25 -11.06 -38.32
N PRO A 312 4.10 -10.36 -38.45
CA PRO A 312 2.89 -10.94 -39.03
C PRO A 312 2.99 -11.19 -40.55
N GLU A 313 3.98 -10.60 -41.23
CA GLU A 313 4.17 -10.76 -42.67
C GLU A 313 4.86 -12.08 -43.05
N GLU A 314 5.52 -12.75 -42.09
CA GLU A 314 6.30 -13.96 -42.31
C GLU A 314 5.40 -15.21 -42.30
N LYS A 315 4.91 -15.58 -43.48
CA LYS A 315 4.00 -16.71 -43.66
C LYS A 315 4.62 -18.03 -43.19
N GLY A 316 3.87 -18.79 -42.41
CA GLY A 316 4.26 -20.12 -41.93
C GLY A 316 5.04 -20.13 -40.61
N LEU A 317 5.39 -18.96 -40.07
CA LEU A 317 6.08 -18.81 -38.79
C LEU A 317 5.26 -19.37 -37.61
N VAL A 318 3.95 -19.11 -37.58
CA VAL A 318 3.02 -19.66 -36.57
C VAL A 318 3.04 -21.20 -36.59
N SER A 319 3.03 -21.78 -37.79
CA SER A 319 3.03 -23.25 -37.95
C SER A 319 4.37 -23.87 -37.55
N ASP A 320 5.49 -23.23 -37.86
CA ASP A 320 6.83 -23.66 -37.46
C ASP A 320 7.03 -23.58 -35.93
N ILE A 321 6.57 -22.50 -35.30
CA ILE A 321 6.60 -22.37 -33.83
C ILE A 321 5.67 -23.38 -33.17
N GLN A 322 4.46 -23.57 -33.69
CA GLN A 322 3.53 -24.60 -33.21
C GLN A 322 4.19 -25.99 -33.22
N GLN A 323 4.80 -26.40 -34.34
CA GLN A 323 5.49 -27.70 -34.43
C GLN A 323 6.63 -27.82 -33.42
N HIS A 324 7.35 -26.72 -33.14
CA HIS A 324 8.40 -26.72 -32.13
C HIS A 324 7.82 -26.94 -30.72
N ILE A 325 6.72 -26.26 -30.38
CA ILE A 325 6.02 -26.42 -29.10
C ILE A 325 5.46 -27.84 -28.95
N GLU A 326 4.81 -28.38 -29.98
CA GLU A 326 4.24 -29.74 -29.96
C GLU A 326 5.32 -30.81 -29.77
N LYS A 327 6.50 -30.64 -30.39
CA LYS A 327 7.66 -31.53 -30.14
C LYS A 327 8.12 -31.47 -28.69
N PHE A 328 8.10 -30.29 -28.07
CA PHE A 328 8.43 -30.13 -26.67
C PHE A 328 7.38 -30.81 -25.77
N ILE A 329 6.08 -30.62 -26.04
CA ILE A 329 4.99 -31.27 -25.31
C ILE A 329 5.07 -32.80 -25.43
N ALA A 330 5.42 -33.32 -26.61
CA ALA A 330 5.62 -34.76 -26.80
C ALA A 330 6.80 -35.30 -25.97
N PHE A 331 7.82 -34.48 -25.72
CA PHE A 331 8.94 -34.81 -24.84
C PHE A 331 8.58 -34.69 -23.35
N ASP A 332 7.88 -33.62 -22.96
CA ASP A 332 7.40 -33.38 -21.60
C ASP A 332 5.92 -32.98 -21.58
N PRO A 333 5.01 -33.97 -21.51
CA PRO A 333 3.57 -33.72 -21.45
C PRO A 333 3.12 -33.00 -20.16
N THR A 334 4.00 -32.85 -19.17
CA THR A 334 3.68 -32.20 -17.90
C THR A 334 4.07 -30.72 -17.87
N SER A 335 4.73 -30.22 -18.91
CA SER A 335 5.15 -28.82 -18.98
C SER A 335 3.96 -27.87 -19.13
N ARG A 336 3.62 -27.17 -18.06
CA ARG A 336 2.56 -26.13 -18.05
C ARG A 336 2.85 -25.03 -19.07
N ASN A 337 4.09 -24.53 -19.12
CA ASN A 337 4.46 -23.39 -19.97
C ASN A 337 4.29 -23.71 -21.46
N ALA A 338 4.68 -24.92 -21.89
CA ALA A 338 4.56 -25.32 -23.30
C ALA A 338 3.09 -25.38 -23.75
N HIS A 339 2.19 -25.87 -22.89
CA HIS A 339 0.76 -25.89 -23.25
C HIS A 339 0.14 -24.49 -23.25
N ILE A 340 0.52 -23.61 -22.32
CA ILE A 340 0.08 -22.20 -22.35
C ILE A 340 0.59 -21.51 -23.63
N ALA A 341 1.86 -21.73 -24.00
CA ALA A 341 2.44 -21.22 -25.24
C ALA A 341 1.69 -21.73 -26.48
N LEU A 342 1.27 -23.01 -26.49
CA LEU A 342 0.47 -23.56 -27.59
C LEU A 342 -0.86 -22.83 -27.76
N MET A 343 -1.61 -22.64 -26.66
CA MET A 343 -2.89 -21.92 -26.70
C MET A 343 -2.70 -20.46 -27.16
N ASP A 344 -1.63 -19.81 -26.73
CA ASP A 344 -1.30 -18.43 -27.11
C ASP A 344 -0.93 -18.30 -28.60
N VAL A 345 -0.19 -19.28 -29.14
CA VAL A 345 0.14 -19.36 -30.57
C VAL A 345 -1.12 -19.63 -31.40
N MET A 346 -2.04 -20.49 -30.93
CA MET A 346 -3.34 -20.69 -31.59
C MET A 346 -4.15 -19.39 -31.63
N LEU A 347 -4.18 -18.65 -30.52
CA LEU A 347 -4.85 -17.35 -30.45
C LEU A 347 -4.22 -16.33 -31.41
N THR A 348 -2.90 -16.31 -31.52
CA THR A 348 -2.17 -15.45 -32.45
C THR A 348 -2.48 -15.83 -33.91
N GLY A 349 -2.47 -17.12 -34.23
CA GLY A 349 -2.84 -17.63 -35.56
C GLY A 349 -4.29 -17.31 -35.93
N LEU A 350 -5.22 -17.36 -34.97
CA LEU A 350 -6.62 -16.96 -35.17
C LEU A 350 -6.73 -15.48 -35.53
N LYS A 351 -6.02 -14.60 -34.82
CA LYS A 351 -5.98 -13.15 -35.12
C LYS A 351 -5.39 -12.84 -36.50
N GLN A 352 -4.45 -13.66 -36.97
CA GLN A 352 -3.82 -13.54 -38.29
C GLN A 352 -4.62 -14.22 -39.42
N GLY A 353 -5.69 -14.95 -39.08
CA GLY A 353 -6.49 -15.70 -40.05
C GLY A 353 -5.85 -17.01 -40.54
N GLU A 354 -4.79 -17.49 -39.88
CA GLU A 354 -4.12 -18.77 -40.19
C GLU A 354 -4.77 -19.98 -39.48
N ARG A 355 -5.60 -19.73 -38.47
CA ARG A 355 -6.28 -20.74 -37.64
C ARG A 355 -7.75 -20.38 -37.43
N THR A 356 -8.55 -21.37 -37.05
CA THR A 356 -9.97 -21.24 -36.78
C THR A 356 -10.26 -21.23 -35.27
N GLU A 357 -11.47 -20.82 -34.90
CA GLU A 357 -11.90 -20.87 -33.49
C GLU A 357 -11.95 -22.32 -32.97
N ASP A 358 -12.26 -23.28 -33.83
CA ASP A 358 -12.27 -24.70 -33.47
C ASP A 358 -10.88 -25.21 -33.09
N ASP A 359 -9.83 -24.71 -33.77
CA ASP A 359 -8.44 -25.04 -33.42
C ASP A 359 -8.08 -24.53 -32.02
N LEU A 360 -8.52 -23.32 -31.67
CA LEU A 360 -8.31 -22.73 -30.34
C LEU A 360 -9.06 -23.52 -29.26
N VAL A 361 -10.34 -23.84 -29.50
CA VAL A 361 -11.15 -24.65 -28.57
C VAL A 361 -10.52 -26.02 -28.35
N SER A 362 -10.03 -26.67 -29.41
CA SER A 362 -9.31 -27.94 -29.32
C SER A 362 -8.03 -27.85 -28.48
N ALA A 363 -7.26 -26.77 -28.64
CA ALA A 363 -6.08 -26.51 -27.81
C ALA A 363 -6.44 -26.30 -26.33
N CYS A 364 -7.52 -25.57 -26.03
CA CYS A 364 -8.02 -25.40 -24.67
C CYS A 364 -8.49 -26.72 -24.04
N HIS A 365 -9.16 -27.59 -24.81
CA HIS A 365 -9.56 -28.92 -24.33
C HIS A 365 -8.34 -29.79 -24.02
N THR A 366 -7.35 -29.80 -24.93
CA THR A 366 -6.08 -30.54 -24.73
C THR A 366 -5.34 -30.04 -23.49
N TYR A 367 -5.29 -28.72 -23.29
CA TYR A 367 -4.73 -28.11 -22.09
C TYR A 367 -5.46 -28.58 -20.82
N PHE A 368 -6.79 -28.51 -20.82
CA PHE A 368 -7.60 -28.90 -19.68
C PHE A 368 -7.41 -30.37 -19.34
N ASP A 369 -7.42 -31.28 -20.32
CA ASP A 369 -7.23 -32.70 -20.05
C ASP A 369 -5.87 -33.02 -19.42
N ALA A 370 -4.81 -32.33 -19.85
CA ALA A 370 -3.47 -32.48 -19.29
C ALA A 370 -3.34 -31.88 -17.88
N ASN A 371 -4.02 -30.75 -17.61
CA ASN A 371 -3.79 -29.93 -16.40
C ASN A 371 -4.97 -29.86 -15.42
N LYS A 372 -6.13 -30.48 -15.70
CA LYS A 372 -7.35 -30.38 -14.87
C LYS A 372 -7.18 -30.81 -13.41
N SER A 373 -6.20 -31.67 -13.13
CA SER A 373 -5.86 -32.12 -11.77
C SER A 373 -5.07 -31.07 -10.96
N LYS A 374 -4.73 -29.93 -11.54
CA LYS A 374 -3.96 -28.85 -10.90
C LYS A 374 -4.84 -27.61 -10.69
N LEU A 375 -4.72 -26.97 -9.53
CA LEU A 375 -5.55 -25.80 -9.16
C LEU A 375 -5.31 -24.55 -10.04
N HIS A 376 -4.16 -24.46 -10.72
CA HIS A 376 -3.86 -23.34 -11.61
C HIS A 376 -4.59 -23.40 -12.97
N ALA A 377 -5.22 -24.53 -13.33
CA ALA A 377 -5.81 -24.72 -14.65
C ALA A 377 -6.87 -23.66 -15.00
N PHE A 378 -7.69 -23.25 -14.01
CA PHE A 378 -8.65 -22.16 -14.19
C PHE A 378 -7.95 -20.82 -14.55
N MET A 379 -6.92 -20.43 -13.81
CA MET A 379 -6.20 -19.17 -14.03
C MET A 379 -5.57 -19.10 -15.43
N ASP A 380 -5.03 -20.23 -15.90
CA ASP A 380 -4.39 -20.31 -17.21
C ASP A 380 -5.39 -20.20 -18.37
N LEU A 381 -6.58 -20.80 -18.22
CA LEU A 381 -7.66 -20.72 -19.21
C LEU A 381 -8.35 -19.34 -19.22
N ARG A 382 -8.48 -18.70 -18.05
CA ARG A 382 -9.13 -17.39 -17.89
C ARG A 382 -8.56 -16.34 -18.85
N GLY A 383 -7.23 -16.22 -18.92
CA GLY A 383 -6.56 -15.22 -19.75
C GLY A 383 -6.86 -15.34 -21.25
N ILE A 384 -7.07 -16.56 -21.76
CA ILE A 384 -7.39 -16.82 -23.17
C ILE A 384 -8.88 -16.55 -23.45
N MET A 385 -9.75 -16.91 -22.49
CA MET A 385 -11.21 -16.79 -22.61
C MET A 385 -11.70 -15.34 -22.54
N GLU A 386 -10.97 -14.46 -21.86
CA GLU A 386 -11.38 -13.07 -21.60
C GLU A 386 -11.74 -12.28 -22.87
N THR A 387 -10.99 -12.47 -23.96
CA THR A 387 -11.17 -11.67 -25.18
C THR A 387 -12.13 -12.31 -26.18
N ARG A 388 -12.82 -13.39 -25.81
CA ARG A 388 -13.62 -14.22 -26.72
C ARG A 388 -15.11 -14.04 -26.49
N ASP A 389 -15.88 -14.36 -27.54
CA ASP A 389 -17.33 -14.32 -27.50
C ASP A 389 -17.90 -15.34 -26.49
N ALA A 390 -19.05 -15.00 -25.90
CA ALA A 390 -19.72 -15.83 -24.91
C ALA A 390 -19.98 -17.26 -25.43
N ALA A 391 -20.25 -17.44 -26.73
CA ALA A 391 -20.46 -18.76 -27.33
C ALA A 391 -19.21 -19.66 -27.28
N VAL A 392 -18.02 -19.10 -27.51
CA VAL A 392 -16.76 -19.84 -27.44
C VAL A 392 -16.43 -20.18 -25.98
N VAL A 393 -16.63 -19.21 -25.09
CA VAL A 393 -16.48 -19.39 -23.64
C VAL A 393 -17.40 -20.50 -23.12
N ASP A 394 -18.66 -20.51 -23.55
CA ASP A 394 -19.64 -21.53 -23.18
C ASP A 394 -19.24 -22.91 -23.74
N ARG A 395 -18.74 -23.01 -24.97
CA ARG A 395 -18.24 -24.28 -25.55
C ARG A 395 -17.11 -24.89 -24.71
N ILE A 396 -16.11 -24.09 -24.35
CA ILE A 396 -14.96 -24.53 -23.54
C ILE A 396 -15.45 -24.95 -22.15
N THR A 397 -16.30 -24.11 -21.54
CA THR A 397 -16.80 -24.34 -20.18
C THR A 397 -17.66 -25.60 -20.09
N ASN A 398 -18.58 -25.80 -21.05
CA ASN A 398 -19.44 -26.98 -21.10
C ASN A 398 -18.60 -28.26 -21.25
N TYR A 399 -17.60 -28.27 -22.13
CA TYR A 399 -16.68 -29.40 -22.24
C TYR A 399 -15.93 -29.68 -20.93
N CYS A 400 -15.43 -28.66 -20.24
CA CYS A 400 -14.72 -28.83 -18.97
C CYS A 400 -15.63 -29.43 -17.88
N VAL A 401 -16.90 -29.05 -17.84
CA VAL A 401 -17.89 -29.60 -16.90
C VAL A 401 -18.28 -31.04 -17.28
N GLU A 402 -18.53 -31.32 -18.55
CA GLU A 402 -18.97 -32.64 -19.04
C GLU A 402 -17.85 -33.69 -19.03
N SER A 403 -16.60 -33.28 -19.22
CA SER A 403 -15.43 -34.17 -19.26
C SER A 403 -14.98 -34.69 -17.89
N VAL A 404 -15.57 -34.18 -16.79
CA VAL A 404 -15.22 -34.53 -15.42
C VAL A 404 -16.37 -35.26 -14.75
N GLN A 405 -16.11 -36.47 -14.25
CA GLN A 405 -17.08 -37.23 -13.50
C GLN A 405 -17.27 -36.63 -12.10
N GLU A 406 -18.52 -36.45 -11.68
CA GLU A 406 -18.91 -35.96 -10.34
C GLU A 406 -18.64 -37.02 -9.26
N THR A 407 -17.36 -37.24 -9.00
CA THR A 407 -16.83 -38.24 -8.09
C THR A 407 -15.84 -37.57 -7.13
N PRO A 408 -15.78 -37.99 -5.86
CA PRO A 408 -14.85 -37.39 -4.89
C PRO A 408 -13.37 -37.49 -5.29
N ASP A 409 -13.01 -38.48 -6.11
CA ASP A 409 -11.64 -38.62 -6.63
C ASP A 409 -11.25 -37.50 -7.60
N ASN A 410 -12.24 -36.81 -8.18
CA ASN A 410 -12.06 -35.74 -9.19
C ASN A 410 -12.34 -34.33 -8.64
N VAL A 411 -12.15 -34.12 -7.33
CA VAL A 411 -12.40 -32.83 -6.66
C VAL A 411 -11.73 -31.64 -7.36
N ILE A 412 -10.42 -31.69 -7.66
CA ILE A 412 -9.71 -30.55 -8.26
C ILE A 412 -10.20 -30.26 -9.69
N PRO A 413 -10.34 -31.27 -10.58
CA PRO A 413 -10.99 -31.08 -11.88
C PRO A 413 -12.39 -30.46 -11.79
N LEU A 414 -13.22 -30.92 -10.83
CA LEU A 414 -14.56 -30.35 -10.61
C LEU A 414 -14.46 -28.88 -10.17
N ILE A 415 -13.58 -28.54 -9.23
CA ILE A 415 -13.38 -27.15 -8.80
C ILE A 415 -13.02 -26.25 -9.99
N ASN A 416 -12.07 -26.66 -10.83
CA ASN A 416 -11.68 -25.90 -12.01
C ASN A 416 -12.85 -25.72 -12.99
N ALA A 417 -13.62 -26.78 -13.25
CA ALA A 417 -14.78 -26.73 -14.12
C ALA A 417 -15.88 -25.78 -13.59
N TYR A 418 -16.12 -25.79 -12.27
CA TYR A 418 -17.12 -24.92 -11.65
C TYR A 418 -16.65 -23.47 -11.50
N LYS A 419 -15.34 -23.21 -11.36
CA LYS A 419 -14.79 -21.84 -11.50
C LYS A 419 -15.00 -21.29 -12.91
N LEU A 420 -14.75 -22.10 -13.94
CA LEU A 420 -15.04 -21.74 -15.34
C LEU A 420 -16.54 -21.49 -15.54
N ARG A 421 -17.39 -22.33 -14.93
CA ARG A 421 -18.85 -22.17 -14.96
C ARG A 421 -19.30 -20.86 -14.33
N TYR A 422 -18.78 -20.51 -13.15
CA TYR A 422 -19.03 -19.21 -12.51
C TYR A 422 -18.60 -18.06 -13.44
N HIS A 423 -17.37 -18.13 -13.96
CA HIS A 423 -16.82 -17.11 -14.87
C HIS A 423 -17.68 -16.91 -16.12
N ALA A 424 -18.20 -17.99 -16.72
CA ALA A 424 -19.05 -17.92 -17.91
C ALA A 424 -20.50 -17.47 -17.60
N GLN A 425 -21.12 -18.00 -16.55
CA GLN A 425 -22.56 -17.86 -16.30
C GLN A 425 -22.93 -16.67 -15.41
N ILE A 426 -22.08 -16.32 -14.45
CA ILE A 426 -22.34 -15.25 -13.48
C ILE A 426 -21.59 -13.99 -13.92
N SER A 427 -20.27 -14.06 -14.03
CA SER A 427 -19.47 -12.89 -14.40
C SER A 427 -19.59 -12.53 -15.89
N GLY A 428 -19.74 -13.52 -16.77
CA GLY A 428 -19.79 -13.32 -18.22
C GLY A 428 -21.13 -12.92 -18.81
N LYS A 429 -22.21 -12.85 -18.00
CA LYS A 429 -23.54 -12.48 -18.48
C LYS A 429 -24.00 -11.23 -17.75
N THR A 430 -24.41 -10.21 -18.51
CA THR A 430 -25.02 -8.98 -17.96
C THR A 430 -26.34 -9.26 -17.23
N HIS A 431 -27.02 -10.37 -17.58
CA HIS A 431 -28.20 -10.87 -16.90
C HIS A 431 -28.09 -12.39 -16.72
N SER A 432 -27.76 -12.84 -15.51
CA SER A 432 -27.96 -14.22 -15.09
C SER A 432 -29.38 -14.39 -14.55
N SER A 433 -30.10 -15.44 -14.93
CA SER A 433 -31.40 -15.72 -14.32
C SER A 433 -31.21 -16.19 -12.86
N LYS A 434 -32.11 -15.78 -11.96
CA LYS A 434 -32.11 -16.20 -10.55
C LYS A 434 -32.00 -17.72 -10.40
N SER A 435 -32.82 -18.45 -11.15
CA SER A 435 -32.79 -19.91 -11.19
C SER A 435 -31.43 -20.51 -11.59
N SER A 436 -30.68 -19.85 -12.49
CA SER A 436 -29.34 -20.32 -12.88
C SER A 436 -28.31 -20.08 -11.78
N ALA A 437 -28.38 -18.93 -11.10
CA ALA A 437 -27.46 -18.59 -10.01
C ALA A 437 -27.71 -19.49 -8.79
N GLU A 438 -28.97 -19.65 -8.38
CA GLU A 438 -29.36 -20.53 -7.28
C GLU A 438 -29.05 -22.01 -7.59
N GLY A 439 -29.25 -22.44 -8.84
CA GLY A 439 -28.85 -23.77 -9.30
C GLY A 439 -27.35 -24.02 -9.19
N LEU A 440 -26.51 -23.02 -9.48
CA LEU A 440 -25.06 -23.11 -9.30
C LEU A 440 -24.68 -23.20 -7.82
N VAL A 441 -25.26 -22.34 -6.97
CA VAL A 441 -25.04 -22.35 -5.51
C VAL A 441 -25.39 -23.71 -4.92
N LYS A 442 -26.60 -24.21 -5.24
CA LYS A 442 -27.08 -25.53 -4.81
C LYS A 442 -26.07 -26.62 -5.18
N LYS A 443 -25.65 -26.67 -6.44
CA LYS A 443 -24.76 -27.73 -6.93
C LYS A 443 -23.38 -27.66 -6.27
N CYS A 444 -22.85 -26.47 -6.04
CA CYS A 444 -21.59 -26.30 -5.32
C CYS A 444 -21.67 -26.82 -3.88
N ILE A 445 -22.78 -26.56 -3.17
CA ILE A 445 -22.96 -27.06 -1.80
C ILE A 445 -23.14 -28.59 -1.77
N GLU A 446 -23.87 -29.16 -2.73
CA GLU A 446 -23.98 -30.63 -2.88
C GLU A 446 -22.60 -31.28 -3.09
N LEU A 447 -21.78 -30.70 -3.98
CA LEU A 447 -20.42 -31.18 -4.24
C LEU A 447 -19.51 -31.00 -3.02
N TYR A 448 -19.63 -29.88 -2.30
CA TYR A 448 -18.92 -29.66 -1.05
C TYR A 448 -19.26 -30.76 -0.03
N ASN A 449 -20.55 -31.02 0.21
CA ASN A 449 -21.00 -32.03 1.16
C ASN A 449 -20.61 -33.46 0.73
N ALA A 450 -20.63 -33.77 -0.56
CA ALA A 450 -20.21 -35.08 -1.08
C ALA A 450 -18.69 -35.31 -0.97
N CYS A 451 -17.89 -34.27 -1.17
CA CYS A 451 -16.43 -34.39 -1.21
C CYS A 451 -15.76 -34.13 0.15
N SER A 452 -16.42 -33.42 1.06
CA SER A 452 -15.92 -33.08 2.41
C SER A 452 -15.55 -34.29 3.29
N PRO A 453 -16.31 -35.42 3.30
CA PRO A 453 -16.05 -36.56 4.18
C PRO A 453 -14.85 -37.44 3.77
N GLN A 454 -14.39 -37.36 2.52
CA GLN A 454 -13.41 -38.30 1.96
C GLN A 454 -11.98 -37.77 1.93
N ILE A 455 -11.77 -36.50 2.28
CA ILE A 455 -10.43 -36.00 2.59
C ILE A 455 -10.08 -36.56 3.99
N PRO A 456 -9.01 -37.35 4.14
CA PRO A 456 -8.63 -37.86 5.45
C PRO A 456 -8.56 -36.70 6.44
N LYS A 457 -8.93 -36.95 7.71
CA LYS A 457 -8.28 -36.24 8.81
C LYS A 457 -6.79 -36.57 8.72
N MET A 458 -6.03 -35.86 7.89
CA MET A 458 -4.58 -35.93 7.88
C MET A 458 -4.11 -35.37 9.22
N GLY A 459 -4.02 -36.24 10.22
CA GLY A 459 -3.84 -35.86 11.61
C GLY A 459 -4.28 -36.96 12.57
N THR A 460 -3.86 -38.21 12.33
CA THR A 460 -3.76 -39.23 13.39
C THR A 460 -2.34 -39.76 13.56
N ASP A 461 -1.36 -39.16 12.89
CA ASP A 461 0.06 -39.41 13.17
C ASP A 461 0.62 -38.25 13.99
N GLU A 462 1.45 -38.58 14.98
CA GLU A 462 1.96 -37.75 16.10
C GLU A 462 2.86 -36.56 15.68
N GLN A 463 2.60 -35.91 14.55
CA GLN A 463 3.21 -34.64 14.10
C GLN A 463 2.13 -33.57 13.97
N GLY A 464 1.55 -33.23 15.12
CA GLY A 464 0.26 -32.54 15.28
C GLY A 464 0.23 -31.02 15.16
N ASP A 465 1.07 -30.35 14.35
CA ASP A 465 1.00 -28.87 14.22
C ASP A 465 1.00 -28.33 12.77
N ALA A 466 1.35 -29.13 11.76
CA ALA A 466 1.48 -28.62 10.38
C ALA A 466 0.19 -28.70 9.55
N ALA A 467 -0.66 -29.70 9.78
CA ALA A 467 -1.84 -29.98 8.94
C ALA A 467 -3.10 -29.16 9.30
N ALA A 468 -3.10 -28.48 10.45
CA ALA A 468 -4.17 -27.54 10.81
C ALA A 468 -4.06 -26.20 10.05
N MET A 469 -2.96 -25.94 9.32
CA MET A 469 -2.67 -24.64 8.71
C MET A 469 -3.18 -24.44 7.26
N GLU A 470 -3.67 -25.46 6.56
CA GLU A 470 -3.96 -25.34 5.11
C GLU A 470 -5.45 -25.30 4.77
N SER A 471 -5.84 -24.32 3.96
CA SER A 471 -7.10 -24.28 3.23
C SER A 471 -7.29 -25.58 2.42
N ARG A 472 -8.47 -26.20 2.49
CA ARG A 472 -8.74 -27.43 1.73
C ARG A 472 -9.24 -27.06 0.34
N PRO A 473 -8.80 -27.72 -0.74
CA PRO A 473 -9.29 -27.42 -2.09
C PRO A 473 -10.82 -27.44 -2.22
N VAL A 474 -11.49 -28.37 -1.52
CA VAL A 474 -12.96 -28.49 -1.52
C VAL A 474 -13.67 -27.23 -1.03
N ASP A 475 -13.00 -26.40 -0.21
CA ASP A 475 -13.51 -25.13 0.29
C ASP A 475 -13.89 -24.16 -0.85
N ASP A 476 -13.24 -24.27 -2.01
CA ASP A 476 -13.51 -23.42 -3.18
C ASP A 476 -14.96 -23.53 -3.67
N PHE A 477 -15.64 -24.67 -3.47
CA PHE A 477 -17.07 -24.77 -3.79
C PHE A 477 -17.92 -23.85 -2.91
N CYS A 478 -17.61 -23.73 -1.61
CA CYS A 478 -18.26 -22.78 -0.72
C CYS A 478 -17.93 -21.33 -1.11
N ILE A 479 -16.69 -21.05 -1.54
CA ILE A 479 -16.32 -19.72 -2.03
C ILE A 479 -17.11 -19.37 -3.29
N ILE A 480 -17.21 -20.26 -4.28
CA ILE A 480 -18.00 -20.04 -5.50
C ILE A 480 -19.48 -19.81 -5.15
N ALA A 481 -20.03 -20.60 -4.23
CA ALA A 481 -21.40 -20.42 -3.75
C ALA A 481 -21.61 -19.04 -3.10
N ALA A 482 -20.74 -18.64 -2.18
CA ALA A 482 -20.81 -17.34 -1.52
C ALA A 482 -20.63 -16.18 -2.51
N MET A 483 -19.66 -16.27 -3.43
CA MET A 483 -19.45 -15.29 -4.49
C MET A 483 -20.69 -15.15 -5.37
N THR A 484 -21.28 -16.26 -5.81
CA THR A 484 -22.51 -16.25 -6.62
C THR A 484 -23.66 -15.56 -5.90
N LEU A 485 -23.84 -15.77 -4.59
CA LEU A 485 -24.88 -15.07 -3.82
C LEU A 485 -24.65 -13.55 -3.76
N ILE A 486 -23.38 -13.12 -3.68
CA ILE A 486 -23.00 -11.71 -3.51
C ILE A 486 -23.05 -10.95 -4.84
N THR A 487 -22.51 -11.54 -5.91
CA THR A 487 -22.33 -10.88 -7.21
C THR A 487 -23.54 -11.01 -8.12
N PHE A 488 -24.48 -11.90 -7.79
CA PHE A 488 -25.73 -12.05 -8.53
C PHE A 488 -26.53 -10.74 -8.55
N ASN A 489 -26.87 -10.30 -9.76
CA ASN A 489 -27.59 -9.05 -9.99
C ASN A 489 -28.75 -9.28 -10.98
N GLU A 490 -29.99 -9.21 -10.49
CA GLU A 490 -31.19 -9.38 -11.32
C GLU A 490 -31.42 -8.21 -12.28
N THR A 491 -31.07 -6.99 -11.86
CA THR A 491 -31.40 -5.77 -12.60
C THR A 491 -30.33 -5.39 -13.63
N GLY A 492 -29.14 -5.97 -13.55
CA GLY A 492 -28.02 -5.71 -14.47
C GLY A 492 -27.39 -4.32 -14.34
N GLU A 493 -27.81 -3.51 -13.37
CA GLU A 493 -27.20 -2.22 -13.09
C GLU A 493 -25.92 -2.41 -12.25
N PRO A 494 -24.73 -1.96 -12.70
CA PRO A 494 -23.49 -2.08 -11.94
C PRO A 494 -23.54 -1.41 -10.55
N SER A 495 -24.47 -0.47 -10.38
CA SER A 495 -24.72 0.34 -9.19
C SER A 495 -25.85 -0.19 -8.30
N SER A 496 -26.45 -1.35 -8.58
CA SER A 496 -27.47 -1.92 -7.70
C SER A 496 -26.81 -2.31 -6.36
N ARG A 497 -27.37 -1.79 -5.26
CA ARG A 497 -26.89 -2.10 -3.91
C ARG A 497 -27.00 -3.61 -3.67
N ILE A 498 -25.92 -4.24 -3.24
CA ILE A 498 -25.88 -5.66 -2.87
C ILE A 498 -27.03 -5.95 -1.90
N SER A 499 -27.77 -7.03 -2.15
CA SER A 499 -28.82 -7.46 -1.25
C SER A 499 -28.24 -7.75 0.14
N LYS A 500 -28.70 -7.00 1.14
CA LYS A 500 -28.27 -7.14 2.54
C LYS A 500 -28.57 -8.55 3.07
N THR A 501 -29.66 -9.17 2.61
CA THR A 501 -30.00 -10.56 2.92
C THR A 501 -29.02 -11.54 2.31
N ALA A 502 -28.57 -11.30 1.06
CA ALA A 502 -27.56 -12.14 0.42
C ALA A 502 -26.21 -12.08 1.15
N LEU A 503 -25.84 -10.91 1.69
CA LEU A 503 -24.64 -10.76 2.54
C LEU A 503 -24.73 -11.60 3.82
N ILE A 504 -25.87 -11.58 4.51
CA ILE A 504 -26.08 -12.39 5.74
C ILE A 504 -26.03 -13.90 5.40
N ARG A 505 -26.65 -14.30 4.28
CA ARG A 505 -26.64 -15.70 3.82
C ARG A 505 -25.23 -16.17 3.44
N ALA A 506 -24.48 -15.36 2.70
CA ALA A 506 -23.09 -15.64 2.37
C ALA A 506 -22.20 -15.70 3.63
N ALA A 507 -22.44 -14.84 4.63
CA ALA A 507 -21.73 -14.90 5.90
C ALA A 507 -21.97 -16.22 6.64
N GLY A 508 -23.23 -16.68 6.73
CA GLY A 508 -23.56 -17.97 7.36
C GLY A 508 -22.88 -19.16 6.69
N LEU A 509 -22.81 -19.16 5.35
CA LEU A 509 -22.09 -20.17 4.57
C LEU A 509 -20.58 -20.18 4.87
N LEU A 510 -19.96 -19.01 4.92
CA LEU A 510 -18.53 -18.87 5.15
C LEU A 510 -18.14 -19.14 6.61
N GLU A 511 -18.99 -18.82 7.59
CA GLU A 511 -18.77 -19.21 8.99
C GLU A 511 -18.77 -20.73 9.13
N GLN A 512 -19.73 -21.41 8.49
CA GLN A 512 -19.77 -22.88 8.47
C GLN A 512 -18.55 -23.50 7.77
N LEU A 513 -18.05 -22.84 6.72
CA LEU A 513 -16.79 -23.22 6.09
C LEU A 513 -15.61 -23.12 7.09
N LEU A 514 -15.54 -22.03 7.86
CA LEU A 514 -14.46 -21.79 8.81
C LEU A 514 -14.51 -22.67 10.07
N VAL A 515 -15.65 -23.30 10.39
CA VAL A 515 -15.68 -24.37 11.39
C VAL A 515 -14.82 -25.55 10.96
N LYS A 516 -14.86 -25.91 9.66
CA LYS A 516 -14.10 -27.04 9.11
C LYS A 516 -12.69 -26.64 8.65
N SER A 517 -12.50 -25.39 8.21
CA SER A 517 -11.23 -24.84 7.73
C SER A 517 -10.90 -23.51 8.44
N PRO A 518 -10.47 -23.51 9.72
CA PRO A 518 -10.33 -22.30 10.52
C PRO A 518 -9.29 -21.28 10.03
N HIS A 519 -8.33 -21.70 9.21
CA HIS A 519 -7.22 -20.87 8.75
C HIS A 519 -7.35 -20.44 7.28
N HIS A 520 -8.53 -20.62 6.66
CA HIS A 520 -8.75 -20.23 5.27
C HIS A 520 -8.77 -18.70 5.14
N SER A 521 -7.69 -18.11 4.63
CA SER A 521 -7.50 -16.65 4.56
C SER A 521 -8.48 -15.94 3.62
N GLY A 522 -8.80 -16.52 2.46
CA GLY A 522 -9.74 -15.95 1.48
C GLY A 522 -11.15 -15.73 2.06
N ALA A 523 -11.76 -16.80 2.59
CA ALA A 523 -12.99 -16.79 3.38
C ALA A 523 -12.96 -15.78 4.54
N ILE A 524 -11.88 -15.73 5.33
CA ILE A 524 -11.77 -14.74 6.43
C ILE A 524 -11.79 -13.31 5.88
N LEU A 525 -11.05 -13.01 4.81
CA LEU A 525 -11.05 -11.69 4.18
C LEU A 525 -12.42 -11.29 3.61
N VAL A 526 -13.11 -12.23 2.96
CA VAL A 526 -14.47 -12.02 2.45
C VAL A 526 -15.45 -11.76 3.61
N LEU A 527 -15.39 -12.55 4.69
CA LEU A 527 -16.22 -12.33 5.88
C LEU A 527 -15.96 -10.98 6.54
N ILE A 528 -14.70 -10.56 6.67
CA ILE A 528 -14.35 -9.24 7.21
C ILE A 528 -15.07 -8.14 6.40
N ARG A 529 -15.02 -8.21 5.06
CA ARG A 529 -15.70 -7.22 4.21
C ARG A 529 -17.22 -7.28 4.35
N ILE A 530 -17.81 -8.48 4.40
CA ILE A 530 -19.25 -8.65 4.62
C ILE A 530 -19.67 -8.03 5.97
N TYR A 531 -18.94 -8.32 7.05
CA TYR A 531 -19.23 -7.76 8.37
C TYR A 531 -19.06 -6.25 8.42
N LEU A 532 -18.04 -5.70 7.76
CA LEU A 532 -17.90 -4.27 7.62
C LEU A 532 -19.12 -3.67 6.92
N LEU A 533 -19.56 -4.22 5.77
CA LEU A 533 -20.76 -3.75 5.05
C LEU A 533 -22.04 -3.81 5.89
N LEU A 534 -22.20 -4.89 6.67
CA LEU A 534 -23.32 -5.06 7.60
C LEU A 534 -23.21 -4.15 8.84
N GLY A 535 -22.13 -3.38 9.02
CA GLY A 535 -21.93 -2.54 10.20
C GLY A 535 -21.57 -3.31 11.47
N ALA A 536 -21.17 -4.59 11.36
CA ALA A 536 -20.79 -5.47 12.47
C ALA A 536 -19.28 -5.40 12.75
N GLY A 537 -18.82 -4.26 13.28
CA GLY A 537 -17.40 -3.93 13.43
C GLY A 537 -16.64 -4.84 14.41
N SER A 538 -17.23 -5.26 15.52
CA SER A 538 -16.53 -6.07 16.53
C SER A 538 -16.22 -7.49 16.04
N ILE A 539 -17.13 -8.11 15.28
CA ILE A 539 -16.88 -9.40 14.63
C ILE A 539 -15.85 -9.26 13.52
N ALA A 540 -15.93 -8.18 12.71
CA ALA A 540 -14.92 -7.92 11.70
C ALA A 540 -13.51 -7.85 12.31
N LEU A 541 -13.36 -7.20 13.48
CA LEU A 541 -12.10 -7.14 14.22
C LEU A 541 -11.67 -8.51 14.78
N LYS A 542 -12.60 -9.27 15.36
CA LYS A 542 -12.36 -10.66 15.81
C LYS A 542 -11.81 -11.53 14.67
N MET A 543 -12.42 -11.43 13.50
CA MET A 543 -12.01 -12.18 12.31
C MET A 543 -10.67 -11.69 11.76
N PHE A 544 -10.43 -10.38 11.78
CA PHE A 544 -9.15 -9.81 11.38
C PHE A 544 -7.99 -10.28 12.29
N GLY A 545 -8.23 -10.42 13.59
CA GLY A 545 -7.26 -10.99 14.54
C GLY A 545 -6.78 -12.39 14.17
N ARG A 546 -7.61 -13.20 13.47
CA ARG A 546 -7.24 -14.56 13.03
C ARG A 546 -6.20 -14.55 11.91
N LEU A 547 -6.08 -13.46 11.14
CA LEU A 547 -5.09 -13.35 10.06
C LEU A 547 -3.65 -13.18 10.58
N SER A 548 -3.47 -12.77 11.85
CA SER A 548 -2.16 -12.60 12.49
C SER A 548 -1.16 -11.80 11.65
N ILE A 549 -1.60 -10.66 11.09
CA ILE A 549 -0.76 -9.86 10.19
C ILE A 549 0.46 -9.28 10.92
N LYS A 550 1.60 -9.16 10.22
CA LYS A 550 2.87 -8.71 10.78
C LYS A 550 3.66 -7.78 9.85
N GLN A 551 4.34 -6.81 10.46
CA GLN A 551 5.39 -5.99 9.83
C GLN A 551 4.95 -5.32 8.52
N ILE A 552 5.53 -5.71 7.38
CA ILE A 552 5.23 -5.14 6.07
C ILE A 552 3.74 -5.25 5.68
N GLN A 553 3.04 -6.25 6.23
CA GLN A 553 1.60 -6.41 6.01
C GLN A 553 0.78 -5.28 6.65
N TYR A 554 1.37 -4.49 7.55
CA TYR A 554 0.72 -3.30 8.12
C TYR A 554 0.45 -2.20 7.09
N ASP A 555 1.08 -2.29 5.93
CA ASP A 555 0.81 -1.42 4.78
C ASP A 555 -0.53 -1.77 4.10
N SER A 556 -1.05 -2.99 4.31
CA SER A 556 -2.32 -3.46 3.74
C SER A 556 -3.44 -3.62 4.78
N GLY A 557 -3.15 -3.55 6.08
CA GLY A 557 -4.15 -3.60 7.15
C GLY A 557 -3.59 -3.35 8.56
N PRO A 558 -4.41 -3.12 9.59
CA PRO A 558 -3.93 -2.77 10.94
C PRO A 558 -3.47 -3.95 11.79
N PRO A 559 -2.44 -3.82 12.65
CA PRO A 559 -1.99 -4.91 13.51
C PRO A 559 -3.04 -5.29 14.56
N ILE A 560 -3.40 -6.56 14.62
CA ILE A 560 -4.19 -7.11 15.72
C ILE A 560 -3.41 -8.30 16.28
N GLU A 561 -2.76 -8.13 17.43
CA GLU A 561 -1.98 -9.18 18.08
C GLU A 561 -2.42 -9.35 19.54
N GLY A 562 -2.83 -10.57 19.89
CA GLY A 562 -2.78 -11.09 21.27
C GLY A 562 -3.79 -10.53 22.28
N ALA A 563 -4.72 -9.66 21.90
CA ALA A 563 -5.82 -9.24 22.77
C ALA A 563 -7.07 -10.07 22.47
N ASP A 564 -7.79 -10.49 23.52
CA ASP A 564 -9.18 -10.92 23.36
C ASP A 564 -9.96 -9.76 22.72
N TYR A 565 -10.86 -10.06 21.78
CA TYR A 565 -11.54 -9.03 20.97
C TYR A 565 -12.30 -7.99 21.82
N LYS A 566 -12.69 -8.36 23.05
CA LYS A 566 -13.36 -7.49 24.03
C LYS A 566 -12.44 -6.44 24.64
N ASP A 567 -11.14 -6.69 24.66
CA ASP A 567 -10.09 -5.80 25.20
C ASP A 567 -9.29 -5.11 24.08
N PHE A 568 -9.71 -5.28 22.82
CA PHE A 568 -9.02 -4.69 21.68
C PHE A 568 -9.21 -3.17 21.64
N ASP A 569 -8.09 -2.45 21.65
CA ASP A 569 -8.05 -1.01 21.40
C ASP A 569 -7.57 -0.73 19.96
N PRO A 570 -8.47 -0.32 19.03
CA PRO A 570 -8.10 0.05 17.66
C PRO A 570 -7.05 1.17 17.60
N GLN A 571 -7.02 2.06 18.59
CA GLN A 571 -6.05 3.15 18.63
C GLN A 571 -4.63 2.60 18.89
N ALA A 572 -4.48 1.68 19.86
CA ALA A 572 -3.21 1.04 20.15
C ALA A 572 -2.67 0.24 18.95
N ALA A 573 -3.56 -0.42 18.20
CA ALA A 573 -3.21 -1.09 16.96
C ALA A 573 -2.58 -0.13 15.93
N PHE A 574 -3.23 0.98 15.61
CA PHE A 574 -2.65 1.93 14.65
C PHE A 574 -1.33 2.56 15.13
N VAL A 575 -1.18 2.82 16.44
CA VAL A 575 0.10 3.28 17.00
C VAL A 575 1.21 2.26 16.77
N LYS A 576 0.93 0.97 16.98
CA LYS A 576 1.87 -0.12 16.68
C LYS A 576 2.23 -0.18 15.20
N ALA A 577 1.27 0.07 14.29
CA ALA A 577 1.54 0.16 12.85
C ALA A 577 2.51 1.30 12.55
N LEU A 578 2.33 2.46 13.17
CA LEU A 578 3.19 3.63 12.98
C LEU A 578 4.61 3.41 13.54
N ASP A 579 4.73 2.69 14.65
CA ASP A 579 6.03 2.28 15.20
C ASP A 579 6.81 1.33 14.28
N PHE A 580 6.10 0.48 13.51
CA PHE A 580 6.72 -0.31 12.45
C PHE A 580 7.37 0.58 11.40
N TYR A 581 6.69 1.59 10.84
CA TYR A 581 7.30 2.47 9.82
C TYR A 581 8.54 3.20 10.34
N ARG A 582 8.52 3.61 11.61
CA ARG A 582 9.69 4.22 12.27
C ARG A 582 10.85 3.23 12.33
N SER A 583 10.58 1.99 12.77
CA SER A 583 11.58 0.93 12.88
C SER A 583 12.10 0.49 11.50
N ALA A 584 11.22 0.41 10.51
CA ALA A 584 11.53 0.11 9.13
C ALA A 584 12.45 1.17 8.52
N THR A 585 12.20 2.46 8.78
CA THR A 585 13.06 3.56 8.29
C THR A 585 14.50 3.39 8.79
N ILE A 586 14.69 3.07 10.08
CA ILE A 586 16.01 2.84 10.67
C ILE A 586 16.67 1.59 10.07
N THR A 587 15.91 0.50 9.96
CA THR A 587 16.40 -0.79 9.47
C THR A 587 16.81 -0.70 8.00
N VAL A 588 15.99 -0.08 7.16
CA VAL A 588 16.27 0.13 5.73
C VAL A 588 17.49 1.04 5.57
N GLY A 589 17.62 2.11 6.35
CA GLY A 589 18.82 2.95 6.35
C GLY A 589 20.11 2.17 6.64
N HIS A 590 20.09 1.26 7.63
CA HIS A 590 21.22 0.39 7.91
C HIS A 590 21.55 -0.56 6.75
N HIS A 591 20.52 -1.18 6.15
CA HIS A 591 20.69 -2.06 4.99
C HIS A 591 21.24 -1.30 3.77
N MET A 592 20.85 -0.05 3.58
CA MET A 592 21.41 0.77 2.51
C MET A 592 22.92 0.99 2.68
N SER A 593 23.35 1.40 3.88
CA SER A 593 24.78 1.61 4.16
C SER A 593 25.57 0.29 4.08
N LYS A 594 24.98 -0.83 4.50
CA LYS A 594 25.62 -2.15 4.39
C LYS A 594 25.73 -2.62 2.94
N GLY A 595 24.63 -2.57 2.17
CA GLY A 595 24.61 -3.00 0.76
C GLY A 595 25.59 -2.23 -0.12
N LEU A 596 25.79 -0.94 0.17
CA LEU A 596 26.78 -0.12 -0.51
C LEU A 596 28.23 -0.57 -0.22
N ASN A 597 28.53 -0.95 1.02
CA ASN A 597 29.85 -1.46 1.42
C ASN A 597 30.12 -2.85 0.86
N ASP A 598 29.09 -3.70 0.80
CA ASP A 598 29.16 -5.06 0.27
C ASP A 598 29.18 -5.10 -1.28
N GLY A 599 28.87 -3.98 -1.95
CA GLY A 599 28.88 -3.86 -3.41
C GLY A 599 27.64 -4.42 -4.10
N SER A 600 26.53 -4.59 -3.39
CA SER A 600 25.27 -5.11 -3.95
C SER A 600 24.39 -3.97 -4.49
N TYR A 601 24.84 -3.38 -5.61
CA TYR A 601 24.25 -2.15 -6.16
C TYR A 601 22.82 -2.30 -6.68
N VAL A 602 22.48 -3.46 -7.25
CA VAL A 602 21.12 -3.71 -7.78
C VAL A 602 20.10 -3.81 -6.63
N ASN A 603 20.39 -4.63 -5.62
CA ASN A 603 19.53 -4.73 -4.44
C ASN A 603 19.46 -3.40 -3.67
N LEU A 604 20.52 -2.59 -3.71
CA LEU A 604 20.54 -1.29 -3.07
C LEU A 604 19.59 -0.29 -3.75
N GLU A 605 19.48 -0.31 -5.07
CA GLU A 605 18.49 0.46 -5.82
C GLU A 605 17.06 0.08 -5.38
N ASP A 606 16.77 -1.22 -5.30
CA ASP A 606 15.46 -1.70 -4.83
C ASP A 606 15.20 -1.35 -3.35
N THR A 607 16.25 -1.34 -2.53
CA THR A 607 16.17 -0.91 -1.12
C THR A 607 15.86 0.59 -1.00
N VAL A 608 16.41 1.42 -1.90
CA VAL A 608 16.06 2.85 -1.99
C VAL A 608 14.59 3.01 -2.38
N ALA A 609 14.12 2.27 -3.39
CA ALA A 609 12.72 2.28 -3.80
C ALA A 609 11.79 1.88 -2.64
N LEU A 610 12.12 0.80 -1.92
CA LEU A 610 11.37 0.35 -0.75
C LEU A 610 11.31 1.42 0.35
N ARG A 611 12.43 2.11 0.62
CA ARG A 611 12.48 3.21 1.59
C ARG A 611 11.48 4.31 1.22
N ASP A 612 11.49 4.72 -0.03
CA ASP A 612 10.64 5.82 -0.51
C ASP A 612 9.17 5.40 -0.53
N GLN A 613 8.85 4.17 -0.95
CA GLN A 613 7.51 3.57 -0.87
C GLN A 613 6.97 3.51 0.56
N LEU A 614 7.78 3.10 1.54
CA LEU A 614 7.37 3.04 2.95
C LEU A 614 7.27 4.43 3.59
N ARG A 615 8.18 5.35 3.23
CA ARG A 615 8.15 6.73 3.74
C ARG A 615 6.86 7.43 3.34
N ASP A 616 6.51 7.32 2.06
CA ASP A 616 5.41 8.04 1.43
C ASP A 616 4.15 7.18 1.25
N SER A 617 4.04 6.07 1.98
CA SER A 617 2.88 5.18 1.95
C SER A 617 1.58 5.90 2.31
N VAL A 618 0.52 5.64 1.53
CA VAL A 618 -0.86 6.06 1.81
C VAL A 618 -1.32 5.54 3.17
N SER A 619 -1.11 4.24 3.44
CA SER A 619 -1.53 3.59 4.68
C SER A 619 -0.89 4.22 5.91
N ARG A 620 0.41 4.55 5.84
CA ARG A 620 1.11 5.26 6.92
C ARG A 620 0.42 6.58 7.28
N ARG A 621 -0.01 7.36 6.28
CA ARG A 621 -0.70 8.64 6.50
C ARG A 621 -2.12 8.45 6.99
N MET A 622 -2.84 7.47 6.45
CA MET A 622 -4.18 7.08 6.91
C MET A 622 -4.16 6.71 8.39
N TRP A 623 -3.25 5.82 8.82
CA TRP A 623 -3.10 5.42 10.22
C TRP A 623 -2.81 6.61 11.14
N ALA A 624 -1.94 7.54 10.71
CA ALA A 624 -1.67 8.76 11.48
C ALA A 624 -2.92 9.65 11.63
N LEU A 625 -3.70 9.81 10.57
CA LEU A 625 -4.95 10.59 10.58
C LEU A 625 -6.04 9.91 11.43
N ASP A 626 -6.18 8.59 11.35
CA ASP A 626 -7.20 7.82 12.06
C ASP A 626 -6.91 7.73 13.58
N VAL A 627 -5.65 7.55 13.99
CA VAL A 627 -5.28 7.64 15.43
C VAL A 627 -5.71 8.98 16.00
N ARG A 628 -5.46 10.06 15.25
CA ARG A 628 -5.81 11.41 15.66
C ARG A 628 -7.32 11.61 15.65
N ARG A 629 -8.04 11.04 14.69
CA ARG A 629 -9.52 11.02 14.63
C ARG A 629 -10.11 10.33 15.85
N MET A 630 -9.64 9.13 16.18
CA MET A 630 -10.09 8.38 17.35
C MET A 630 -9.88 9.17 18.64
N GLN A 631 -8.70 9.75 18.84
CA GLN A 631 -8.40 10.59 20.01
C GLN A 631 -9.31 11.82 20.13
N ARG A 632 -9.69 12.42 19.00
CA ARG A 632 -10.65 13.55 19.00
C ARG A 632 -12.01 13.10 19.49
N LEU A 633 -12.51 11.98 18.98
CA LEU A 633 -13.82 11.43 19.32
C LEU A 633 -13.89 10.94 20.78
N THR A 634 -12.80 10.33 21.29
CA THR A 634 -12.72 9.79 22.66
C THR A 634 -12.22 10.79 23.71
N LYS A 635 -11.92 12.04 23.32
CA LYS A 635 -11.37 13.10 24.19
C LYS A 635 -9.99 12.77 24.81
N GLY A 636 -9.14 12.01 24.12
CA GLY A 636 -7.77 11.70 24.54
C GLY A 636 -6.77 12.88 24.42
N GLU A 637 -5.66 12.85 25.15
CA GLU A 637 -4.71 13.99 25.26
C GLU A 637 -3.64 14.11 24.12
N HIS A 638 -3.52 13.13 23.22
CA HIS A 638 -2.30 12.93 22.40
C HIS A 638 -2.25 13.52 20.98
N LEU A 639 -2.77 14.73 20.75
CA LEU A 639 -2.82 15.34 19.39
C LEU A 639 -1.49 15.85 18.81
N SER A 640 -0.32 15.60 19.41
CA SER A 640 0.98 16.00 18.81
C SER A 640 1.76 14.82 18.21
N PHE A 641 1.39 13.60 18.57
CA PHE A 641 2.08 12.42 18.06
C PHE A 641 1.66 12.22 16.59
N HIS A 642 2.63 12.04 15.70
CA HIS A 642 2.45 11.86 14.25
C HIS A 642 1.87 13.04 13.45
N GLU A 643 1.87 14.27 14.01
CA GLU A 643 1.40 15.45 13.27
C GLU A 643 2.24 15.70 12.01
N ASP A 644 3.54 15.44 12.06
CA ASP A 644 4.46 15.52 10.92
C ASP A 644 4.03 14.59 9.78
N VAL A 645 3.72 13.34 10.09
CA VAL A 645 3.26 12.34 9.12
C VAL A 645 1.89 12.72 8.56
N ALA A 646 0.95 13.10 9.44
CA ALA A 646 -0.41 13.46 9.03
C ALA A 646 -0.44 14.70 8.13
N GLN A 647 0.37 15.71 8.41
CA GLN A 647 0.38 16.98 7.69
C GLN A 647 1.28 16.99 6.44
N THR A 648 2.01 15.90 6.18
CA THR A 648 2.92 15.78 5.03
C THR A 648 2.19 15.93 3.68
N ALA A 649 2.76 16.75 2.80
CA ALA A 649 2.24 17.03 1.45
C ALA A 649 3.05 16.35 0.33
N SER A 650 4.01 15.46 0.65
CA SER A 650 4.79 14.76 -0.38
C SER A 650 3.89 13.86 -1.25
N PRO A 651 4.32 13.49 -2.46
CA PRO A 651 3.63 12.50 -3.29
C PRO A 651 3.31 11.23 -2.51
N ILE A 652 2.23 10.55 -2.86
CA ILE A 652 1.78 9.33 -2.19
C ILE A 652 2.21 8.09 -2.98
N HIS A 653 2.55 7.02 -2.26
CA HIS A 653 2.73 5.68 -2.82
C HIS A 653 1.66 4.75 -2.24
N ASP A 654 0.90 4.09 -3.12
CA ASP A 654 -0.13 3.13 -2.72
C ASP A 654 0.37 1.72 -2.99
N ASN A 655 0.77 1.00 -1.93
CA ASN A 655 1.22 -0.39 -2.03
C ASN A 655 0.14 -1.40 -1.60
N ARG A 656 -1.11 -0.96 -1.39
CA ARG A 656 -2.20 -1.84 -0.96
C ARG A 656 -2.56 -2.78 -2.11
N THR A 657 -2.39 -4.09 -1.88
CA THR A 657 -2.75 -5.14 -2.83
C THR A 657 -3.96 -5.92 -2.34
N TYR A 658 -4.88 -6.23 -3.25
CA TYR A 658 -6.12 -6.97 -2.94
C TYR A 658 -6.14 -8.37 -3.56
N ASP A 659 -5.02 -8.84 -4.09
CA ASP A 659 -4.90 -10.13 -4.79
C ASP A 659 -5.12 -11.36 -3.89
N ALA A 660 -5.10 -11.16 -2.56
CA ALA A 660 -5.42 -12.19 -1.59
C ALA A 660 -6.91 -12.56 -1.55
N PHE A 661 -7.80 -11.72 -2.10
CA PHE A 661 -9.21 -12.04 -2.23
C PHE A 661 -9.44 -13.05 -3.36
N PRO A 662 -10.35 -14.04 -3.17
CA PRO A 662 -10.71 -14.93 -4.26
C PRO A 662 -11.37 -14.13 -5.39
N ASN A 663 -10.85 -14.29 -6.61
CA ASN A 663 -11.35 -13.59 -7.79
C ASN A 663 -11.47 -14.56 -8.96
N PHE A 664 -12.71 -14.88 -9.32
CA PHE A 664 -13.09 -15.73 -10.45
C PHE A 664 -13.89 -14.97 -11.51
N ASP A 665 -14.01 -13.64 -11.35
CA ASP A 665 -14.75 -12.76 -12.25
C ASP A 665 -14.00 -12.53 -13.57
N ARG A 666 -14.60 -11.90 -14.56
CA ARG A 666 -13.91 -11.44 -15.78
C ARG A 666 -13.11 -10.17 -15.49
N PHE A 667 -12.14 -9.84 -16.34
CA PHE A 667 -11.34 -8.61 -16.18
C PHE A 667 -12.12 -7.34 -16.53
N ASP A 668 -13.17 -7.45 -17.35
CA ASP A 668 -14.08 -6.32 -17.65
C ASP A 668 -15.09 -6.02 -16.53
N GLN A 669 -15.24 -6.94 -15.58
CA GLN A 669 -16.15 -6.79 -14.44
C GLN A 669 -15.41 -6.35 -13.18
N PRO A 670 -16.09 -5.67 -12.24
CA PRO A 670 -15.52 -5.40 -10.93
C PRO A 670 -15.12 -6.70 -10.22
N THR A 671 -14.00 -6.69 -9.52
CA THR A 671 -13.57 -7.84 -8.71
C THR A 671 -14.46 -8.01 -7.48
N LEU A 672 -14.56 -9.23 -6.93
CA LEU A 672 -15.25 -9.47 -5.65
C LEU A 672 -14.85 -8.49 -4.54
N GLU A 673 -13.56 -8.16 -4.41
CA GLU A 673 -13.11 -7.21 -3.39
C GLU A 673 -13.70 -5.81 -3.62
N GLN A 674 -13.83 -5.37 -4.87
CA GLN A 674 -14.42 -4.08 -5.21
C GLN A 674 -15.92 -4.07 -4.91
N TYR A 675 -16.64 -5.17 -5.20
CA TYR A 675 -18.04 -5.33 -4.81
C TYR A 675 -18.23 -5.24 -3.30
N LEU A 676 -17.36 -5.90 -2.54
CA LEU A 676 -17.44 -5.98 -1.09
C LEU A 676 -16.78 -4.79 -0.35
N ARG A 677 -16.19 -3.84 -1.07
CA ARG A 677 -15.47 -2.72 -0.46
C ARG A 677 -16.45 -1.70 0.14
N PRO A 678 -16.30 -1.33 1.43
CA PRO A 678 -17.05 -0.22 2.01
C PRO A 678 -16.59 1.10 1.38
N GLY A 679 -17.38 1.62 0.44
CA GLY A 679 -17.11 2.89 -0.23
C GLY A 679 -15.93 2.84 -1.22
N PRO A 680 -15.60 3.99 -1.82
CA PRO A 680 -14.48 4.09 -2.74
C PRO A 680 -13.14 3.94 -2.02
N LEU A 681 -12.10 3.51 -2.75
CA LEU A 681 -10.76 3.33 -2.20
C LEU A 681 -10.11 4.68 -1.87
N PRO A 682 -9.79 5.01 -0.61
CA PRO A 682 -9.20 6.29 -0.24
C PRO A 682 -7.83 6.50 -0.88
N LYS A 683 -7.60 7.64 -1.55
CA LYS A 683 -6.34 8.03 -2.20
C LYS A 683 -6.00 9.49 -1.84
N GLU A 684 -5.53 10.27 -2.82
CA GLU A 684 -4.99 11.62 -2.63
C GLU A 684 -6.05 12.65 -2.22
N THR A 685 -7.26 12.59 -2.78
CA THR A 685 -8.31 13.56 -2.51
C THR A 685 -8.95 13.32 -1.14
N TRP A 686 -9.12 12.04 -0.75
CA TRP A 686 -9.49 11.69 0.61
C TRP A 686 -8.44 12.13 1.64
N LEU A 687 -7.15 11.85 1.40
CA LEU A 687 -6.06 12.28 2.28
C LEU A 687 -6.03 13.80 2.44
N SER A 688 -6.26 14.54 1.35
CA SER A 688 -6.30 16.00 1.38
C SER A 688 -7.46 16.53 2.23
N ALA A 689 -8.66 15.95 2.10
CA ALA A 689 -9.82 16.30 2.92
C ALA A 689 -9.62 15.95 4.41
N ALA A 690 -9.08 14.77 4.70
CA ALA A 690 -8.75 14.34 6.06
C ALA A 690 -7.68 15.23 6.70
N ARG A 691 -6.67 15.68 5.93
CA ARG A 691 -5.67 16.66 6.37
C ARG A 691 -6.28 18.00 6.74
N VAL A 692 -7.22 18.51 5.95
CA VAL A 692 -7.96 19.75 6.27
C VAL A 692 -8.73 19.61 7.58
N THR A 693 -9.40 18.48 7.76
CA THR A 693 -10.12 18.15 9.01
C THR A 693 -9.16 18.12 10.21
N ASP A 694 -8.03 17.42 10.09
CA ASP A 694 -7.04 17.33 11.15
C ASP A 694 -6.40 18.70 11.48
N ARG A 695 -6.13 19.50 10.45
CA ARG A 695 -5.58 20.84 10.59
C ARG A 695 -6.55 21.77 11.32
N LEU A 696 -7.84 21.71 11.01
CA LEU A 696 -8.90 22.44 11.72
C LEU A 696 -8.84 22.17 13.21
N PHE A 697 -8.84 20.91 13.63
CA PHE A 697 -8.75 20.59 15.06
C PHE A 697 -7.42 21.00 15.69
N SER A 698 -6.31 20.94 14.94
CA SER A 698 -4.99 21.37 15.42
C SER A 698 -4.92 22.89 15.65
N VAL A 699 -5.53 23.68 14.76
CA VAL A 699 -5.66 25.14 14.91
C VAL A 699 -6.56 25.47 16.10
N LEU A 700 -7.74 24.84 16.21
CA LEU A 700 -8.65 25.04 17.35
C LEU A 700 -8.00 24.70 18.70
N LYS A 701 -7.22 23.61 18.75
CA LYS A 701 -6.43 23.26 19.96
C LYS A 701 -5.37 24.31 20.25
N SER A 702 -4.66 24.80 19.25
CA SER A 702 -3.62 25.81 19.42
C SER A 702 -4.19 27.13 19.95
N ILE A 703 -5.36 27.54 19.47
CA ILE A 703 -6.13 28.68 20.00
C ILE A 703 -6.49 28.44 21.48
N SER A 704 -7.03 27.25 21.81
CA SER A 704 -7.38 26.87 23.18
C SER A 704 -6.18 26.98 24.14
N LEU A 705 -5.00 26.58 23.67
CA LEU A 705 -3.74 26.60 24.42
C LEU A 705 -2.97 27.93 24.35
N GLN A 706 -3.48 28.93 23.61
CA GLN A 706 -2.79 30.20 23.32
C GLN A 706 -1.39 30.01 22.72
N LYS A 707 -1.21 28.96 21.93
CA LYS A 707 0.04 28.72 21.19
C LYS A 707 0.05 29.49 19.87
N PRO A 708 1.23 29.88 19.35
CA PRO A 708 1.35 30.48 18.02
C PRO A 708 0.77 29.53 16.98
N VAL A 709 -0.15 30.04 16.16
CA VAL A 709 -0.70 29.30 15.01
C VAL A 709 0.12 29.65 13.79
N ASP A 710 0.59 28.63 13.08
CA ASP A 710 1.19 28.84 11.77
C ASP A 710 0.09 29.11 10.73
N LEU A 711 0.01 30.37 10.27
CA LEU A 711 -0.98 30.88 9.32
C LEU A 711 -0.47 30.82 7.86
N SER A 712 0.73 30.29 7.62
CA SER A 712 1.44 30.38 6.33
C SER A 712 1.19 29.21 5.36
N LEU A 713 0.59 28.12 5.82
CA LEU A 713 0.35 26.92 5.01
C LEU A 713 -0.85 27.11 4.08
N GLU A 714 -0.61 26.93 2.77
CA GLU A 714 -1.64 26.98 1.74
C GLU A 714 -2.74 25.93 2.01
N LEU A 715 -3.99 26.37 2.00
CA LEU A 715 -5.15 25.49 2.03
C LEU A 715 -5.19 24.72 0.71
N PRO A 716 -5.36 23.38 0.71
CA PRO A 716 -5.67 22.67 -0.51
C PRO A 716 -6.89 23.33 -1.17
N ALA A 717 -6.80 23.64 -2.46
CA ALA A 717 -7.93 24.18 -3.22
C ALA A 717 -8.99 23.07 -3.39
N ILE A 718 -9.75 22.79 -2.33
CA ILE A 718 -10.83 21.78 -2.34
C ILE A 718 -11.89 22.14 -3.39
N GLY A 719 -12.01 23.42 -3.76
CA GLY A 719 -12.88 23.90 -4.84
C GLY A 719 -12.46 23.47 -6.24
N ASP A 720 -11.19 23.13 -6.47
CA ASP A 720 -10.65 22.69 -7.77
C ASP A 720 -10.59 21.15 -7.89
N LEU A 721 -11.01 20.41 -6.85
CA LEU A 721 -11.09 18.96 -6.89
C LEU A 721 -12.24 18.54 -7.82
N SER A 722 -11.86 18.01 -8.99
CA SER A 722 -12.75 17.46 -10.02
C SER A 722 -13.90 16.65 -9.40
N LEU A 723 -15.13 17.05 -9.69
CA LEU A 723 -16.37 16.32 -9.41
C LEU A 723 -16.66 15.23 -10.45
N SER A 724 -15.65 14.72 -11.17
CA SER A 724 -15.87 13.56 -12.05
C SER A 724 -16.32 12.36 -11.20
N GLU A 725 -17.61 12.03 -11.28
CA GLU A 725 -18.27 10.98 -10.48
C GLU A 725 -17.65 9.59 -10.68
N THR A 726 -16.91 9.39 -11.78
CA THR A 726 -16.33 8.11 -12.20
C THR A 726 -15.02 7.73 -11.50
N GLU A 727 -14.32 8.67 -10.85
CA GLU A 727 -12.99 8.44 -10.24
C GLU A 727 -12.87 9.01 -8.81
N SER A 728 -13.99 9.11 -8.09
CA SER A 728 -13.94 9.71 -6.75
C SER A 728 -13.47 8.72 -5.68
N ASP A 729 -12.46 9.10 -4.91
CA ASP A 729 -11.94 8.34 -3.76
C ASP A 729 -12.65 8.66 -2.42
N GLN A 730 -13.79 9.36 -2.47
CA GLN A 730 -14.54 9.81 -1.29
C GLN A 730 -16.02 9.44 -1.39
N THR A 731 -16.62 9.10 -0.24
CA THR A 731 -18.08 8.93 -0.16
C THR A 731 -18.82 10.27 -0.29
N VAL A 732 -20.13 10.22 -0.54
CA VAL A 732 -20.97 11.43 -0.59
C VAL A 732 -20.93 12.19 0.74
N ALA A 733 -20.95 11.47 1.88
CA ALA A 733 -20.86 12.07 3.21
C ALA A 733 -19.51 12.76 3.46
N GLU A 734 -18.40 12.17 2.98
CA GLU A 734 -17.07 12.76 3.10
C GLU A 734 -16.91 14.01 2.24
N LYS A 735 -17.42 14.01 1.00
CA LYS A 735 -17.41 15.19 0.12
C LYS A 735 -18.17 16.36 0.73
N ASP A 736 -19.33 16.07 1.30
CA ASP A 736 -20.17 17.07 1.95
C ASP A 736 -19.44 17.68 3.16
N VAL A 737 -18.91 16.85 4.05
CA VAL A 737 -18.22 17.31 5.27
C VAL A 737 -16.87 17.99 4.97
N ALA A 738 -16.13 17.54 3.95
CA ALA A 738 -14.87 18.15 3.54
C ALA A 738 -15.04 19.64 3.18
N LYS A 739 -16.14 19.98 2.50
CA LYS A 739 -16.49 21.37 2.17
C LYS A 739 -16.75 22.18 3.45
N VAL A 740 -17.54 21.62 4.38
CA VAL A 740 -17.86 22.27 5.66
C VAL A 740 -16.60 22.49 6.50
N HIS A 741 -15.69 21.50 6.59
CA HIS A 741 -14.43 21.60 7.31
C HIS A 741 -13.47 22.62 6.70
N ALA A 742 -13.43 22.75 5.37
CA ALA A 742 -12.64 23.77 4.69
C ALA A 742 -13.11 25.19 5.04
N GLU A 743 -14.42 25.41 5.07
CA GLU A 743 -15.00 26.71 5.47
C GLU A 743 -14.79 26.99 6.96
N LEU A 744 -14.99 25.99 7.84
CA LEU A 744 -14.68 26.10 9.27
C LEU A 744 -13.22 26.44 9.53
N LEU A 745 -12.30 25.93 8.72
CA LEU A 745 -10.89 26.24 8.83
C LEU A 745 -10.63 27.73 8.59
N LYS A 746 -11.35 28.38 7.67
CA LYS A 746 -11.27 29.85 7.48
C LYS A 746 -11.72 30.59 8.73
N VAL A 747 -12.81 30.15 9.37
CA VAL A 747 -13.29 30.70 10.65
C VAL A 747 -12.23 30.55 11.74
N ALA A 748 -11.63 29.36 11.87
CA ALA A 748 -10.58 29.11 12.86
C ALA A 748 -9.34 30.01 12.65
N HIS A 749 -8.90 30.20 11.40
CA HIS A 749 -7.80 31.12 11.08
C HIS A 749 -8.14 32.58 11.40
N PHE A 750 -9.38 33.02 11.13
CA PHE A 750 -9.86 34.35 11.50
C PHE A 750 -9.86 34.55 13.04
N MET A 751 -10.34 33.55 13.80
CA MET A 751 -10.30 33.57 15.27
C MET A 751 -8.86 33.63 15.81
N ALA A 752 -7.91 32.98 15.13
CA ALA A 752 -6.48 33.05 15.44
C ALA A 752 -5.80 34.38 15.07
N GLY A 753 -6.52 35.32 14.44
CA GLY A 753 -6.03 36.66 14.11
C GLY A 753 -5.50 36.82 12.68
N SER A 754 -5.79 35.87 11.78
CA SER A 754 -5.47 36.03 10.36
C SER A 754 -6.24 37.18 9.73
N LYS A 755 -5.55 37.97 8.88
CA LYS A 755 -6.14 39.07 8.10
C LYS A 755 -6.62 38.62 6.72
N SER A 756 -6.49 37.34 6.38
CA SER A 756 -6.85 36.80 5.07
C SER A 756 -8.36 36.80 4.81
N TYR A 757 -9.18 36.91 5.86
CA TYR A 757 -10.64 36.87 5.77
C TYR A 757 -11.26 38.08 6.46
N THR A 758 -12.30 38.63 5.84
CA THR A 758 -13.09 39.75 6.36
C THR A 758 -14.26 39.25 7.21
N THR A 759 -14.74 40.07 8.15
CA THR A 759 -15.91 39.75 8.97
C THR A 759 -17.14 39.38 8.13
N VAL A 760 -17.36 40.06 7.00
CA VAL A 760 -18.48 39.79 6.07
C VAL A 760 -18.37 38.39 5.45
N GLN A 761 -17.15 37.96 5.08
CA GLN A 761 -16.94 36.61 4.56
C GLN A 761 -17.22 35.56 5.64
N ILE A 762 -16.81 35.81 6.89
CA ILE A 762 -17.07 34.90 8.01
C ILE A 762 -18.57 34.81 8.34
N GLU A 763 -19.30 35.92 8.28
CA GLU A 763 -20.77 35.92 8.40
C GLU A 763 -21.44 35.07 7.31
N GLY A 764 -20.95 35.16 6.07
CA GLY A 764 -21.41 34.31 4.96
C GLY A 764 -21.14 32.82 5.22
N VAL A 765 -19.95 32.48 5.71
CA VAL A 765 -19.59 31.11 6.09
C VAL A 765 -20.51 30.57 7.18
N LEU A 766 -20.74 31.34 8.25
CA LEU A 766 -21.65 30.94 9.32
C LEU A 766 -23.09 30.73 8.83
N GLY A 767 -23.55 31.53 7.86
CA GLY A 767 -24.84 31.32 7.18
C GLY A 767 -24.90 29.97 6.44
N LEU A 768 -23.86 29.62 5.68
CA LEU A 768 -23.76 28.30 5.04
C LEU A 768 -23.80 27.15 6.07
N MET A 769 -23.21 27.34 7.25
CA MET A 769 -23.27 26.36 8.33
C MET A 769 -24.67 26.19 8.90
N GLU A 770 -25.40 27.29 9.11
CA GLU A 770 -26.79 27.26 9.57
C GLU A 770 -27.67 26.47 8.59
N ASP A 771 -27.51 26.71 7.29
CA ASP A 771 -28.31 26.05 6.25
C ASP A 771 -27.93 24.56 6.10
N TRP A 772 -26.65 24.24 6.20
CA TRP A 772 -26.19 22.84 6.22
C TRP A 772 -26.76 22.08 7.42
N LEU A 773 -26.73 22.67 8.63
CA LEU A 773 -27.29 22.06 9.83
C LEU A 773 -28.81 21.85 9.72
N LYS A 774 -29.55 22.80 9.14
CA LYS A 774 -30.99 22.63 8.87
C LYS A 774 -31.26 21.46 7.93
N SER A 775 -30.50 21.38 6.83
CA SER A 775 -30.60 20.26 5.89
C SER A 775 -30.35 18.91 6.57
N LYS A 776 -29.31 18.79 7.42
CA LYS A 776 -29.05 17.56 8.18
C LYS A 776 -30.13 17.24 9.19
N LYS A 777 -30.71 18.25 9.84
CA LYS A 777 -31.86 18.08 10.74
C LYS A 777 -33.06 17.50 10.01
N GLU A 778 -33.35 17.97 8.79
CA GLU A 778 -34.43 17.45 7.94
C GLU A 778 -34.19 15.99 7.53
N THR A 779 -32.97 15.64 7.10
CA THR A 779 -32.63 14.25 6.74
C THR A 779 -32.74 13.28 7.92
N LEU A 780 -32.51 13.77 9.14
CA LEU A 780 -32.59 13.01 10.39
C LEU A 780 -33.97 13.05 11.06
N ALA A 781 -34.94 13.80 10.51
CA ALA A 781 -36.26 13.91 11.11
C ALA A 781 -36.95 12.54 11.07
N LEU A 782 -37.42 12.08 12.23
CA LEU A 782 -38.18 10.83 12.35
C LEU A 782 -39.66 11.10 12.04
N ASP A 783 -40.26 10.25 11.21
CA ASP A 783 -41.69 10.20 10.97
C ASP A 783 -42.45 9.45 12.08
N ASP A 784 -43.77 9.35 11.94
CA ASP A 784 -44.64 8.65 12.90
C ASP A 784 -44.31 7.15 13.05
N ASN A 785 -43.67 6.55 12.04
CA ASN A 785 -43.20 5.17 12.03
C ASN A 785 -41.75 5.03 12.52
N LYS A 786 -41.17 6.09 13.08
CA LYS A 786 -39.76 6.16 13.52
C LYS A 786 -38.77 5.89 12.37
N LYS A 787 -39.14 6.19 11.12
CA LYS A 787 -38.23 6.19 9.97
C LYS A 787 -37.76 7.61 9.69
N SER A 788 -36.51 7.75 9.30
CA SER A 788 -35.98 8.97 8.69
C SER A 788 -35.46 8.64 7.30
N THR A 789 -35.21 9.66 6.47
CA THR A 789 -34.61 9.47 5.14
C THR A 789 -33.28 8.70 5.23
N LEU A 790 -32.47 9.03 6.24
CA LEU A 790 -31.23 8.31 6.51
C LEU A 790 -31.48 6.82 6.79
N LEU A 791 -32.43 6.50 7.69
CA LEU A 791 -32.72 5.11 8.04
C LEU A 791 -33.30 4.33 6.87
N SER A 792 -34.17 4.91 6.05
CA SER A 792 -34.71 4.22 4.86
C SER A 792 -33.62 3.87 3.85
N GLU A 793 -32.59 4.70 3.72
CA GLU A 793 -31.50 4.45 2.77
C GLU A 793 -30.46 3.48 3.33
N THR A 794 -30.20 3.53 4.63
CA THR A 794 -29.02 2.90 5.24
C THR A 794 -29.32 1.76 6.21
N ALA A 795 -30.55 1.54 6.66
CA ALA A 795 -30.86 0.43 7.56
C ALA A 795 -31.18 -0.86 6.79
N ILE A 796 -30.97 -2.00 7.43
CA ILE A 796 -31.45 -3.32 7.00
C ILE A 796 -32.90 -3.43 7.48
N GLU A 797 -33.83 -3.67 6.55
CA GLU A 797 -35.22 -3.94 6.88
C GLU A 797 -35.44 -5.45 6.90
N PHE A 798 -36.14 -5.94 7.92
CA PHE A 798 -36.62 -7.32 8.00
C PHE A 798 -38.12 -7.37 7.64
N ALA A 799 -38.74 -8.55 7.68
CA ALA A 799 -40.08 -8.86 7.15
C ALA A 799 -41.24 -7.90 7.51
N SER A 800 -41.08 -7.01 8.50
CA SER A 800 -42.07 -6.00 8.92
C SER A 800 -41.92 -4.61 8.30
N ALA A 801 -41.06 -4.41 7.28
CA ALA A 801 -40.74 -3.09 6.70
C ALA A 801 -40.32 -2.05 7.76
N THR A 802 -39.84 -2.49 8.92
CA THR A 802 -39.31 -1.63 9.98
C THR A 802 -37.78 -1.75 9.98
N PRO A 803 -37.03 -0.65 10.15
CA PRO A 803 -35.57 -0.67 10.21
C PRO A 803 -35.11 -1.54 11.38
N GLY A 804 -34.41 -2.62 11.09
CA GLY A 804 -34.03 -3.62 12.08
C GLY A 804 -32.55 -3.65 12.42
N ALA A 805 -31.65 -3.30 11.51
CA ALA A 805 -30.21 -3.28 11.80
C ALA A 805 -29.47 -2.15 11.06
N PRO A 806 -28.34 -1.66 11.60
CA PRO A 806 -27.51 -0.66 10.92
C PRO A 806 -26.73 -1.26 9.76
N THR A 807 -26.14 -0.41 8.94
CA THR A 807 -25.10 -0.76 7.96
C THR A 807 -23.87 0.11 8.15
N TRP A 808 -22.81 -0.19 7.40
CA TRP A 808 -21.63 0.66 7.35
C TRP A 808 -21.95 2.10 6.90
N GLU A 809 -22.88 2.28 5.94
CA GLU A 809 -23.27 3.60 5.42
C GLU A 809 -23.89 4.47 6.52
N TYR A 810 -24.73 3.84 7.37
CA TYR A 810 -25.33 4.51 8.53
C TYR A 810 -24.22 5.01 9.48
N PHE A 811 -23.33 4.12 9.91
CA PHE A 811 -22.28 4.49 10.86
C PHE A 811 -21.30 5.50 10.27
N HIS A 812 -20.88 5.35 9.02
CA HIS A 812 -19.99 6.30 8.35
C HIS A 812 -20.60 7.70 8.29
N THR A 813 -21.88 7.79 7.93
CA THR A 813 -22.61 9.07 7.87
C THR A 813 -22.72 9.71 9.26
N ILE A 814 -23.10 8.93 10.27
CA ILE A 814 -23.26 9.42 11.65
C ILE A 814 -21.92 9.87 12.25
N TRP A 815 -20.85 9.06 12.15
CA TRP A 815 -19.55 9.41 12.74
C TRP A 815 -18.92 10.64 12.08
N THR A 816 -19.06 10.77 10.77
CA THR A 816 -18.55 11.95 10.03
C THR A 816 -19.36 13.20 10.39
N LEU A 817 -20.67 13.07 10.58
CA LEU A 817 -21.52 14.16 11.09
C LEU A 817 -21.15 14.54 12.53
N VAL A 818 -21.00 13.58 13.44
CA VAL A 818 -20.65 13.84 14.85
C VAL A 818 -19.29 14.53 14.98
N GLU A 819 -18.28 14.12 14.20
CA GLU A 819 -16.98 14.79 14.15
C GLU A 819 -17.13 16.27 13.73
N THR A 820 -17.97 16.52 12.72
CA THR A 820 -18.28 17.89 12.26
C THR A 820 -18.96 18.72 13.35
N LEU A 821 -19.96 18.15 14.03
CA LEU A 821 -20.65 18.82 15.14
C LEU A 821 -19.69 19.14 16.29
N GLN A 822 -18.74 18.26 16.61
CA GLN A 822 -17.69 18.53 17.60
C GLN A 822 -16.77 19.68 17.16
N ALA A 823 -16.44 19.78 15.88
CA ALA A 823 -15.64 20.89 15.36
C ALA A 823 -16.38 22.24 15.54
N ILE A 824 -17.67 22.28 15.18
CA ILE A 824 -18.52 23.47 15.34
C ILE A 824 -18.68 23.81 16.84
N GLN A 825 -18.95 22.82 17.68
CA GLN A 825 -19.07 23.03 19.13
C GLN A 825 -17.78 23.61 19.73
N LYS A 826 -16.60 23.16 19.29
CA LYS A 826 -15.32 23.73 19.73
C LYS A 826 -15.15 25.19 19.30
N VAL A 827 -15.62 25.58 18.11
CA VAL A 827 -15.63 26.99 17.67
C VAL A 827 -16.52 27.83 18.60
N VAL A 828 -17.73 27.35 18.91
CA VAL A 828 -18.67 28.00 19.84
C VAL A 828 -18.05 28.14 21.25
N ASP A 829 -17.43 27.09 21.76
CA ASP A 829 -16.79 27.08 23.08
C ASP A 829 -15.61 28.05 23.16
N LEU A 830 -14.82 28.17 22.10
CA LEU A 830 -13.68 29.09 22.05
C LEU A 830 -14.11 30.55 21.95
N ASP A 831 -15.19 30.86 21.22
CA ASP A 831 -15.70 32.23 21.11
C ASP A 831 -16.34 32.71 22.43
N SER A 832 -17.02 31.82 23.16
CA SER A 832 -17.69 32.14 24.42
C SER A 832 -16.72 32.36 25.60
N ARG A 833 -15.50 31.80 25.55
CA ARG A 833 -14.50 31.91 26.64
C ARG A 833 -13.83 33.29 26.68
N LYS A 834 -14.13 34.07 27.72
CA LYS A 834 -13.52 35.40 27.95
C LYS A 834 -12.00 35.37 28.19
N ALA A 835 -11.45 34.25 28.65
CA ALA A 835 -10.02 34.12 29.00
C ALA A 835 -9.10 33.90 27.78
N ILE A 836 -9.65 33.56 26.61
CA ILE A 836 -8.88 33.28 25.40
C ILE A 836 -8.96 34.51 24.48
N LYS A 837 -7.80 34.98 24.02
CA LYS A 837 -7.72 36.10 23.08
C LYS A 837 -8.01 35.62 21.66
N THR A 838 -9.26 35.74 21.23
CA THR A 838 -9.69 35.45 19.85
C THR A 838 -10.38 36.66 19.22
N THR A 839 -10.32 36.75 17.89
CA THR A 839 -11.19 37.66 17.14
C THR A 839 -12.64 37.23 17.34
N LYS A 840 -13.52 38.16 17.73
CA LYS A 840 -14.91 37.85 18.08
C LYS A 840 -15.76 37.54 16.85
N LEU A 841 -16.62 36.54 16.99
CA LEU A 841 -17.59 36.15 15.97
C LEU A 841 -18.97 36.82 16.21
N PRO A 842 -19.85 36.87 15.19
CA PRO A 842 -21.19 37.44 15.30
C PRO A 842 -22.05 36.69 16.33
N THR A 843 -22.37 37.34 17.46
CA THR A 843 -22.95 36.69 18.65
C THR A 843 -24.33 36.05 18.40
N GLU A 844 -25.21 36.68 17.62
CA GLU A 844 -26.55 36.16 17.35
C GLU A 844 -26.54 34.95 16.39
N GLN A 845 -25.66 34.94 15.38
CA GLN A 845 -25.44 33.76 14.52
C GLN A 845 -24.89 32.60 15.33
N MET A 846 -23.88 32.85 16.17
CA MET A 846 -23.27 31.80 16.99
C MET A 846 -24.26 31.13 17.95
N LYS A 847 -25.21 31.88 18.54
CA LYS A 847 -26.30 31.31 19.34
C LYS A 847 -27.20 30.39 18.50
N ARG A 848 -27.58 30.80 17.28
CA ARG A 848 -28.41 29.97 16.39
C ARG A 848 -27.68 28.69 15.98
N VAL A 849 -26.41 28.80 15.60
CA VAL A 849 -25.56 27.65 15.29
C VAL A 849 -25.46 26.70 16.48
N GLN A 850 -25.25 27.21 17.70
CA GLN A 850 -25.19 26.39 18.92
C GLN A 850 -26.50 25.62 19.17
N THR A 851 -27.66 26.27 19.00
CA THR A 851 -28.97 25.62 19.12
C THR A 851 -29.13 24.51 18.07
N LEU A 852 -28.83 24.81 16.81
CA LEU A 852 -28.92 23.83 15.71
C LEU A 852 -27.99 22.63 15.92
N VAL A 853 -26.75 22.85 16.38
CA VAL A 853 -25.80 21.77 16.70
C VAL A 853 -26.38 20.83 17.77
N SER A 854 -26.97 21.39 18.82
CA SER A 854 -27.58 20.60 19.89
C SER A 854 -28.80 19.80 19.40
N GLU A 855 -29.63 20.41 18.55
CA GLU A 855 -30.81 19.77 17.95
C GLU A 855 -30.42 18.64 16.99
N VAL A 856 -29.44 18.86 16.11
CA VAL A 856 -28.95 17.84 15.17
C VAL A 856 -28.31 16.68 15.94
N PHE A 857 -27.54 16.97 16.99
CA PHE A 857 -26.95 15.93 17.83
C PHE A 857 -28.00 15.08 18.55
N GLU A 858 -29.08 15.69 19.07
CA GLU A 858 -30.17 14.91 19.66
C GLU A 858 -30.96 14.13 18.59
N ALA A 859 -31.08 14.64 17.36
CA ALA A 859 -31.65 13.90 16.24
C ALA A 859 -30.82 12.66 15.90
N VAL A 860 -29.48 12.76 15.89
CA VAL A 860 -28.57 11.60 15.76
C VAL A 860 -28.88 10.56 16.84
N ARG A 861 -28.87 10.97 18.13
CA ARG A 861 -29.17 10.06 19.25
C ARG A 861 -30.55 9.42 19.13
N SER A 862 -31.56 10.18 18.69
CA SER A 862 -32.93 9.71 18.52
C SER A 862 -33.04 8.66 17.42
N ASN A 863 -32.38 8.86 16.28
CA ASN A 863 -32.30 7.86 15.21
C ASN A 863 -31.59 6.58 15.70
N THR A 864 -30.48 6.71 16.41
CA THR A 864 -29.75 5.56 16.97
C THR A 864 -30.60 4.79 17.98
N ARG A 865 -31.35 5.47 18.85
CA ARG A 865 -32.30 4.82 19.78
C ARG A 865 -33.44 4.12 19.05
N ALA A 866 -34.00 4.74 18.00
CA ALA A 866 -35.05 4.13 17.18
C ALA A 866 -34.56 2.85 16.50
N LEU A 867 -33.35 2.88 15.92
CA LEU A 867 -32.75 1.71 15.30
C LEU A 867 -32.40 0.61 16.31
N LYS A 868 -31.89 0.98 17.50
CA LYS A 868 -31.65 0.02 18.60
C LYS A 868 -32.96 -0.65 19.07
N GLN A 869 -34.05 0.10 19.15
CA GLN A 869 -35.36 -0.45 19.46
C GLN A 869 -35.84 -1.41 18.36
N GLY A 870 -35.74 -1.00 17.09
CA GLY A 870 -36.08 -1.85 15.94
C GLY A 870 -35.30 -3.15 15.92
N LEU A 871 -33.99 -3.11 16.25
CA LEU A 871 -33.13 -4.29 16.38
C LEU A 871 -33.65 -5.26 17.44
N ALA A 872 -34.01 -4.76 18.61
CA ALA A 872 -34.54 -5.60 19.69
C ALA A 872 -35.88 -6.27 19.31
N GLU A 873 -36.72 -5.58 18.53
CA GLU A 873 -38.06 -6.04 18.14
C GLU A 873 -38.06 -6.99 16.93
N THR A 874 -37.14 -6.82 15.97
CA THR A 874 -37.22 -7.45 14.64
C THR A 874 -36.10 -8.43 14.32
N ALA A 875 -34.90 -8.21 14.85
CA ALA A 875 -33.75 -9.10 14.68
C ALA A 875 -33.70 -10.14 15.82
N THR A 876 -34.75 -10.95 15.94
CA THR A 876 -34.71 -12.11 16.83
C THR A 876 -33.77 -13.17 16.26
N LEU A 877 -33.24 -14.04 17.11
CA LEU A 877 -32.33 -15.10 16.67
C LEU A 877 -33.00 -15.97 15.59
N SER A 878 -34.29 -16.27 15.77
CA SER A 878 -35.10 -17.01 14.80
C SER A 878 -35.19 -16.32 13.44
N THR A 879 -35.42 -15.00 13.39
CA THR A 879 -35.54 -14.29 12.11
C THR A 879 -34.20 -14.25 11.37
N LEU A 880 -33.08 -14.09 12.08
CA LEU A 880 -31.75 -14.13 11.47
C LEU A 880 -31.40 -15.54 10.93
N ILE A 881 -31.72 -16.59 11.69
CA ILE A 881 -31.57 -17.98 11.25
C ILE A 881 -32.42 -18.26 10.02
N ASP A 882 -33.67 -17.79 10.01
CA ASP A 882 -34.59 -17.94 8.89
C ASP A 882 -34.09 -17.20 7.64
N LEU A 883 -33.44 -16.04 7.78
CA LEU A 883 -32.86 -15.32 6.64
C LEU A 883 -31.68 -16.07 6.00
N VAL A 884 -30.90 -16.81 6.79
CA VAL A 884 -29.81 -17.63 6.25
C VAL A 884 -30.35 -18.89 5.57
N ASN A 885 -31.29 -19.57 6.22
CA ASN A 885 -31.79 -20.87 5.75
C ASN A 885 -32.89 -20.74 4.69
N GLN A 886 -33.89 -19.91 4.94
CA GLN A 886 -35.14 -19.84 4.16
C GLN A 886 -35.10 -18.75 3.07
N GLY A 887 -34.39 -17.64 3.27
CA GLY A 887 -34.37 -16.54 2.30
C GLY A 887 -35.62 -15.66 2.35
N ASP A 888 -36.13 -15.22 1.19
CA ASP A 888 -37.42 -14.55 1.05
C ASP A 888 -38.56 -15.59 1.01
N PRO A 889 -39.42 -15.66 2.04
CA PRO A 889 -40.46 -16.68 2.13
C PRO A 889 -41.53 -16.60 1.03
N THR A 890 -41.48 -15.57 0.17
CA THR A 890 -42.42 -15.37 -0.94
C THR A 890 -41.92 -15.89 -2.29
N ASP A 891 -40.70 -16.42 -2.38
CA ASP A 891 -40.09 -16.88 -3.63
C ASP A 891 -40.19 -18.42 -3.83
N GLU A 892 -40.89 -18.85 -4.89
CA GLU A 892 -41.06 -20.27 -5.25
C GLU A 892 -39.76 -20.97 -5.68
N TYR A 893 -38.74 -20.23 -6.13
CA TYR A 893 -37.48 -20.80 -6.63
C TYR A 893 -36.47 -21.11 -5.51
N GLU A 894 -36.69 -20.61 -4.28
CA GLU A 894 -35.75 -20.76 -3.17
C GLU A 894 -35.84 -22.09 -2.41
N LYS A 895 -36.95 -22.83 -2.52
CA LYS A 895 -37.17 -24.05 -1.73
C LYS A 895 -36.10 -25.15 -1.91
N PRO A 896 -35.63 -25.47 -3.13
CA PRO A 896 -34.56 -26.45 -3.32
C PRO A 896 -33.20 -25.97 -2.81
N LEU A 897 -32.96 -24.66 -2.74
CA LEU A 897 -31.75 -24.07 -2.19
C LEU A 897 -31.79 -24.09 -0.64
N GLN A 898 -32.96 -23.84 -0.06
CA GLN A 898 -33.23 -23.97 1.38
C GLN A 898 -32.95 -25.37 1.91
N ASP A 899 -33.41 -26.42 1.22
CA ASP A 899 -33.16 -27.82 1.62
C ASP A 899 -31.66 -28.15 1.67
N VAL A 900 -30.88 -27.60 0.73
CA VAL A 900 -29.43 -27.84 0.65
C VAL A 900 -28.66 -27.04 1.69
N LEU A 901 -29.07 -25.78 1.93
CA LEU A 901 -28.44 -24.94 2.95
C LEU A 901 -28.68 -25.47 4.37
N SER A 902 -29.93 -25.83 4.68
CA SER A 902 -30.28 -26.44 5.97
C SER A 902 -29.57 -27.79 6.21
N SER A 903 -29.20 -28.51 5.14
CA SER A 903 -28.38 -29.72 5.26
C SER A 903 -26.89 -29.46 5.56
N MET A 904 -26.40 -28.27 5.21
CA MET A 904 -24.99 -27.88 5.39
C MET A 904 -24.76 -27.16 6.72
N THR A 905 -25.72 -26.33 7.16
CA THR A 905 -25.62 -25.51 8.36
C THR A 905 -25.89 -26.34 9.61
N ASP A 906 -24.94 -26.33 10.55
CA ASP A 906 -25.17 -26.85 11.89
C ASP A 906 -25.95 -25.79 12.69
N GLU A 907 -27.12 -26.16 13.24
CA GLU A 907 -27.99 -25.23 13.95
C GLU A 907 -27.25 -24.52 15.09
N SER A 908 -26.38 -25.24 15.82
CA SER A 908 -25.65 -24.66 16.94
C SER A 908 -24.63 -23.60 16.50
N THR A 909 -23.93 -23.86 15.38
CA THR A 909 -22.98 -22.90 14.79
C THR A 909 -23.72 -21.66 14.28
N LEU A 910 -24.88 -21.85 13.65
CA LEU A 910 -25.67 -20.76 13.11
C LEU A 910 -26.27 -19.88 14.22
N GLU A 911 -26.73 -20.49 15.32
CA GLU A 911 -27.18 -19.76 16.52
C GLU A 911 -26.06 -18.88 17.10
N VAL A 912 -24.84 -19.41 17.21
CA VAL A 912 -23.68 -18.63 17.68
C VAL A 912 -23.39 -17.46 16.74
N PHE A 913 -23.34 -17.71 15.44
CA PHE A 913 -23.11 -16.67 14.43
C PHE A 913 -24.16 -15.55 14.50
N CYS A 914 -25.46 -15.89 14.48
CA CYS A 914 -26.53 -14.90 14.51
C CYS A 914 -26.57 -14.14 15.85
N GLY A 915 -26.25 -14.82 16.96
CA GLY A 915 -26.10 -14.19 18.27
C GLY A 915 -24.97 -13.17 18.31
N GLU A 916 -23.78 -13.54 17.82
CA GLU A 916 -22.62 -12.63 17.72
C GLU A 916 -22.94 -11.43 16.81
N LEU A 917 -23.56 -11.67 15.65
CA LEU A 917 -23.95 -10.62 14.70
C LEU A 917 -24.82 -9.55 15.36
N ARG A 918 -25.81 -10.00 16.14
CA ARG A 918 -26.69 -9.11 16.90
C ARG A 918 -25.95 -8.36 18.00
N GLU A 919 -25.10 -9.04 18.79
CA GLU A 919 -24.29 -8.41 19.84
C GLU A 919 -23.41 -7.29 19.24
N SER A 920 -22.79 -7.54 18.07
CA SER A 920 -21.96 -6.56 17.38
C SER A 920 -22.73 -5.30 16.95
N TRP A 921 -23.96 -5.45 16.47
CA TRP A 921 -24.83 -4.31 16.17
C TRP A 921 -25.22 -3.52 17.42
N GLU A 922 -25.54 -4.20 18.52
CA GLU A 922 -25.88 -3.57 19.79
C GLU A 922 -24.69 -2.76 20.34
N GLU A 923 -23.49 -3.35 20.36
CA GLU A 923 -22.24 -2.69 20.78
C GLU A 923 -21.94 -1.43 19.95
N ALA A 924 -22.06 -1.52 18.62
CA ALA A 924 -21.78 -0.41 17.73
C ALA A 924 -22.76 0.77 17.91
N LEU A 925 -24.05 0.47 18.12
CA LEU A 925 -25.07 1.49 18.42
C LEU A 925 -24.83 2.12 19.80
N ASP A 926 -24.42 1.34 20.80
CA ASP A 926 -24.05 1.87 22.12
C ASP A 926 -22.84 2.78 22.07
N GLY A 927 -21.86 2.46 21.22
CA GLY A 927 -20.72 3.33 20.93
C GLY A 927 -21.15 4.74 20.49
N VAL A 928 -22.12 4.84 19.58
CA VAL A 928 -22.67 6.14 19.14
C VAL A 928 -23.36 6.88 20.28
N LEU A 929 -24.14 6.18 21.12
CA LEU A 929 -24.87 6.78 22.24
C LEU A 929 -23.96 7.25 23.39
N ALA A 930 -22.77 6.66 23.52
CA ALA A 930 -21.76 7.01 24.51
C ALA A 930 -21.04 8.34 24.21
N VAL A 931 -21.01 8.76 22.94
CA VAL A 931 -20.35 10.01 22.53
C VAL A 931 -21.02 11.23 23.14
N LYS A 932 -20.21 12.24 23.45
CA LYS A 932 -20.63 13.55 23.94
C LYS A 932 -19.98 14.63 23.09
N LEU A 933 -20.71 15.71 22.82
CA LEU A 933 -20.14 16.92 22.25
C LEU A 933 -19.12 17.57 23.21
#